data_AF-A0A954IGS1-F1
#
_entry.id   AF-A0A954IGS1-F1
#
_cell.length_a   1.000
_cell.length_b   1.000
_cell.length_c   1.000
_cell.angle_alpha   90.00
_cell.angle_beta   90.00
_cell.angle_gamma   90.00
#
_symmetry.space_group_name_H-M   'P 1'
#
loop_
_entity.id
_entity.type
_entity.pdbx_description
1 polymer ?
#
loop_
_entity_poly.entity_id
_entity_poly.type
_entity_poly.pdbx_seq_one_letter_code
_entity_poly.pdbx_strand_id
1 'polypeptide(L)'
;MNRLVTLTVLLTASMASAQVPAERTPLWTGLAPTGDGKTETSRDANAFITVHRAENPNGTSIVICPGGGYGGLVTGPEGHSIAAWLNEHGITGIVLEYRLPKGRHAVPLLDAQRAIRTVRTNAQNWGLNPDRIGIMGFSAGGHLASTAATHFDNGQPAASDVIDRVSCRPDFAILVYPVVTMGETTHGGTKANLLGPDPSPELLKLYSNEKQVADSTPPIFLTHALDDKPVPPENSRALFAALQEHNIPSEYLELPSGGHGLNGYKGPMWDAWQTQSLKWLATLHANAETAWTPERQSESEFAGRKLDTYQHDVKPSWGYAAAQRDTFLVLHPEQPRTNAPLYVVLHSAGHDVHSCLECTKTVGNHDIYHAPADFFALYVDCRANKGDWWWGIEKYKGSDVSPTEKRVLDTVRWVIDNYEIDPNRVYLCGNSMGGSGTLGLGIRHGDVFAAVKANVPAGVEHVSSRMYFPPNSVPPGVTLPDPPIVIDYSAQNDGWSKGHGDFAKAMNDRKYPLVMYWGPFGHANNHADILKVNDLINSLDWLNIRKDEAYPVFTNASTNHELPWPDHTDSKQSGQINAFFRWSDVHETEDSVEIQMRLVNSEELRTAFAIPVRATADISVRRLQSMKVPPGSKWHWSFGSAGGMAQADDAGCITVPQLEVTASPAVLSIRTSK
;
A
#
# COMPACT_ATOMS: atom_id res chain seq x y z
N MET A 1 -9.12 60.26 27.67
CA MET A 1 -8.46 59.04 27.14
C MET A 1 -9.16 57.84 27.75
N ASN A 2 -9.92 57.08 26.96
CA ASN A 2 -10.32 55.70 27.22
C ASN A 2 -10.86 55.13 25.91
N ARG A 3 -10.09 54.23 25.30
CA ARG A 3 -10.49 53.47 24.11
C ARG A 3 -11.35 52.29 24.56
N LEU A 4 -12.59 52.21 24.07
CA LEU A 4 -13.38 50.98 24.11
C LEU A 4 -12.75 49.97 23.14
N VAL A 5 -12.41 48.79 23.64
CA VAL A 5 -12.05 47.61 22.84
C VAL A 5 -13.33 46.79 22.68
N THR A 6 -13.78 46.65 21.44
CA THR A 6 -14.90 45.76 21.07
C THR A 6 -14.38 44.33 21.01
N LEU A 7 -14.86 43.47 21.91
CA LEU A 7 -14.53 42.04 21.95
C LEU A 7 -15.43 41.29 20.94
N THR A 8 -14.88 40.88 19.80
CA THR A 8 -15.56 39.99 18.85
C THR A 8 -15.48 38.57 19.37
N VAL A 9 -16.60 38.01 19.84
CA VAL A 9 -16.71 36.59 20.19
C VAL A 9 -16.83 35.80 18.88
N LEU A 10 -15.77 35.12 18.48
CA LEU A 10 -15.82 34.08 17.45
C LEU A 10 -16.54 32.86 18.05
N LEU A 11 -17.78 32.60 17.61
CA LEU A 11 -18.39 31.28 17.76
C LEU A 11 -17.69 30.31 16.81
N THR A 12 -16.80 29.48 17.34
CA THR A 12 -16.34 28.25 16.67
C THR A 12 -17.48 27.25 16.70
N ALA A 13 -18.19 27.07 15.60
CA ALA A 13 -19.07 25.92 15.41
C ALA A 13 -18.19 24.67 15.27
N SER A 14 -18.18 23.81 16.28
CA SER A 14 -17.59 22.48 16.16
C SER A 14 -18.44 21.67 15.18
N MET A 15 -17.95 21.48 13.96
CA MET A 15 -18.52 20.51 13.04
C MET A 15 -18.15 19.12 13.54
N ALA A 16 -19.15 18.37 14.01
CA ALA A 16 -19.01 16.94 14.22
C ALA A 16 -18.94 16.27 12.84
N SER A 17 -17.78 15.70 12.51
CA SER A 17 -17.58 14.81 11.37
C SER A 17 -18.52 13.61 11.51
N ALA A 18 -19.35 13.36 10.51
CA ALA A 18 -20.25 12.21 10.49
C ALA A 18 -19.42 10.95 10.20
N GLN A 19 -19.18 10.14 11.23
CA GLN A 19 -18.44 8.89 11.13
C GLN A 19 -19.11 7.94 10.12
N VAL A 20 -18.35 7.47 9.13
CA VAL A 20 -18.82 6.46 8.17
C VAL A 20 -19.31 5.23 8.95
N PRO A 21 -20.54 4.73 8.71
CA PRO A 21 -21.07 3.58 9.45
C PRO A 21 -20.17 2.35 9.26
N ALA A 22 -19.87 1.64 10.34
CA ALA A 22 -19.10 0.40 10.28
C ALA A 22 -19.86 -0.66 9.45
N GLU A 23 -19.26 -1.12 8.36
CA GLU A 23 -19.86 -2.12 7.46
C GLU A 23 -19.54 -3.54 7.97
N ARG A 24 -20.58 -4.35 8.13
CA ARG A 24 -20.47 -5.78 8.50
C ARG A 24 -20.50 -6.64 7.25
N THR A 25 -19.39 -7.31 6.95
CA THR A 25 -19.19 -8.06 5.71
C THR A 25 -18.97 -9.55 5.98
N PRO A 26 -19.55 -10.47 5.18
CA PRO A 26 -19.23 -11.89 5.26
C PRO A 26 -17.74 -12.13 5.00
N LEU A 27 -17.10 -12.96 5.83
CA LEU A 27 -15.68 -13.27 5.70
C LEU A 27 -15.39 -14.25 4.54
N TRP A 28 -16.36 -15.12 4.23
CA TRP A 28 -16.27 -16.12 3.18
C TRP A 28 -17.26 -15.80 2.06
N THR A 29 -16.77 -15.76 0.81
CA THR A 29 -17.60 -15.54 -0.39
C THR A 29 -18.32 -16.82 -0.84
N GLY A 30 -17.79 -17.99 -0.45
CA GLY A 30 -18.34 -19.33 -0.68
C GLY A 30 -18.69 -20.06 0.62
N LEU A 31 -18.78 -21.39 0.55
CA LEU A 31 -18.95 -22.21 1.74
C LEU A 31 -17.64 -22.24 2.54
N ALA A 32 -17.71 -21.87 3.81
CA ALA A 32 -16.54 -21.74 4.66
C ALA A 32 -15.90 -23.12 4.94
N PRO A 33 -14.56 -23.24 4.96
CA PRO A 33 -13.86 -24.50 5.20
C PRO A 33 -14.00 -24.98 6.66
N THR A 34 -13.93 -26.29 6.87
CA THR A 34 -14.03 -26.94 8.20
C THR A 34 -12.71 -27.52 8.72
N GLY A 35 -11.66 -27.51 7.90
CA GLY A 35 -10.30 -27.97 8.26
C GLY A 35 -10.01 -29.45 8.01
N ASP A 36 -11.03 -30.26 7.69
CA ASP A 36 -10.92 -31.68 7.33
C ASP A 36 -11.02 -31.91 5.81
N GLY A 37 -10.69 -30.89 5.01
CA GLY A 37 -10.85 -30.90 3.56
C GLY A 37 -12.30 -30.74 3.08
N LYS A 38 -13.24 -30.47 3.99
CA LYS A 38 -14.65 -30.17 3.69
C LYS A 38 -14.98 -28.69 3.92
N THR A 39 -16.21 -28.33 3.59
CA THR A 39 -16.82 -27.02 3.84
C THR A 39 -18.12 -27.17 4.61
N GLU A 40 -18.62 -26.07 5.16
CA GLU A 40 -19.98 -25.99 5.70
C GLU A 40 -21.03 -26.39 4.64
N THR A 41 -22.18 -26.86 5.11
CA THR A 41 -23.31 -27.27 4.25
C THR A 41 -24.31 -26.14 3.99
N SER A 42 -24.20 -25.01 4.69
CA SER A 42 -25.02 -23.81 4.50
C SER A 42 -24.17 -22.54 4.65
N ARG A 43 -24.56 -21.49 3.92
CA ARG A 43 -24.02 -20.12 4.06
C ARG A 43 -24.52 -19.41 5.32
N ASP A 44 -25.49 -19.97 6.04
CA ASP A 44 -25.94 -19.39 7.32
C ASP A 44 -24.92 -19.60 8.45
N ALA A 45 -23.96 -20.52 8.26
CA ALA A 45 -22.85 -20.77 9.18
C ALA A 45 -21.63 -19.89 8.83
N ASN A 46 -21.82 -18.60 8.52
CA ASN A 46 -20.74 -17.72 8.08
C ASN A 46 -20.10 -16.94 9.23
N ALA A 47 -18.78 -16.75 9.12
CA ALA A 47 -18.06 -15.75 9.89
C ALA A 47 -18.22 -14.36 9.26
N PHE A 48 -18.13 -13.32 10.07
CA PHE A 48 -18.23 -11.93 9.62
C PHE A 48 -17.10 -11.08 10.18
N ILE A 49 -16.74 -10.04 9.45
CA ILE A 49 -15.91 -8.96 9.95
C ILE A 49 -16.71 -7.66 9.95
N THR A 50 -16.51 -6.82 10.96
CA THR A 50 -17.00 -5.45 10.97
C THR A 50 -15.81 -4.50 11.09
N VAL A 51 -15.61 -3.64 10.09
CA VAL A 51 -14.48 -2.70 10.05
C VAL A 51 -14.88 -1.37 10.66
N HIS A 52 -14.23 -1.01 11.77
CA HIS A 52 -14.37 0.28 12.45
C HIS A 52 -13.17 1.14 12.08
N ARG A 53 -13.39 2.17 11.26
CA ARG A 53 -12.31 3.05 10.79
C ARG A 53 -12.10 4.21 11.75
N ALA A 54 -10.84 4.47 12.08
CA ALA A 54 -10.46 5.69 12.76
C ALA A 54 -10.64 6.90 11.82
N GLU A 55 -11.02 8.05 12.39
CA GLU A 55 -11.13 9.30 11.63
C GLU A 55 -9.76 9.76 11.10
N ASN A 56 -8.71 9.59 11.92
CA ASN A 56 -7.34 9.89 11.58
C ASN A 56 -6.49 8.61 11.68
N PRO A 57 -6.51 7.73 10.67
CA PRO A 57 -5.83 6.44 10.73
C PRO A 57 -4.31 6.60 10.72
N ASN A 58 -3.63 5.90 11.63
CA ASN A 58 -2.16 5.87 11.74
C ASN A 58 -1.51 4.69 10.98
N GLY A 59 -2.30 4.03 10.12
CA GLY A 59 -1.91 2.83 9.37
C GLY A 59 -1.99 1.51 10.14
N THR A 60 -2.13 1.51 11.47
CA THR A 60 -2.26 0.28 12.27
C THR A 60 -3.69 -0.27 12.21
N SER A 61 -3.82 -1.59 12.18
CA SER A 61 -5.10 -2.27 12.31
C SER A 61 -5.04 -3.47 13.23
N ILE A 62 -6.16 -3.81 13.89
CA ILE A 62 -6.23 -4.93 14.83
C ILE A 62 -7.49 -5.76 14.57
N VAL A 63 -7.33 -7.06 14.29
CA VAL A 63 -8.43 -8.04 14.27
C VAL A 63 -8.78 -8.42 15.71
N ILE A 64 -10.02 -8.22 16.12
CA ILE A 64 -10.50 -8.41 17.49
C ILE A 64 -11.32 -9.70 17.57
N CYS A 65 -10.84 -10.65 18.37
CA CYS A 65 -11.49 -11.91 18.68
C CYS A 65 -12.21 -11.80 20.05
N PRO A 66 -13.54 -11.62 20.09
CA PRO A 66 -14.27 -11.56 21.34
C PRO A 66 -14.23 -12.90 22.08
N GLY A 67 -14.42 -12.88 23.40
CA GLY A 67 -14.58 -14.06 24.23
C GLY A 67 -15.96 -14.71 24.11
N GLY A 68 -16.37 -15.41 25.16
CA GLY A 68 -17.63 -16.20 25.18
C GLY A 68 -17.43 -17.71 25.24
N GLY A 69 -16.24 -18.17 25.65
CA GLY A 69 -15.98 -19.58 25.97
C GLY A 69 -16.11 -20.54 24.78
N TYR A 70 -16.03 -20.05 23.53
CA TYR A 70 -16.40 -20.79 22.31
C TYR A 70 -17.85 -21.31 22.27
N GLY A 71 -18.71 -20.87 23.19
CA GLY A 71 -20.15 -21.16 23.21
C GLY A 71 -21.03 -19.98 22.78
N GLY A 72 -20.44 -18.78 22.72
CA GLY A 72 -21.05 -17.54 22.25
C GLY A 72 -19.95 -16.51 21.92
N LEU A 73 -20.36 -15.32 21.48
CA LEU A 73 -19.45 -14.22 21.16
C LEU A 73 -19.86 -12.96 21.93
N VAL A 74 -18.96 -12.40 22.73
CA VAL A 74 -19.21 -11.16 23.49
C VAL A 74 -18.84 -9.93 22.63
N THR A 75 -19.52 -9.74 21.50
CA THR A 75 -19.14 -8.75 20.48
C THR A 75 -19.32 -7.29 20.89
N GLY A 76 -20.16 -7.00 21.89
CA GLY A 76 -20.36 -5.63 22.37
C GLY A 76 -19.11 -5.11 23.08
N PRO A 77 -18.89 -5.45 24.37
CA PRO A 77 -17.82 -4.87 25.16
C PRO A 77 -16.42 -5.38 24.79
N GLU A 78 -16.27 -6.60 24.27
CA GLU A 78 -14.97 -7.19 23.88
C GLU A 78 -14.71 -7.09 22.36
N GLY A 79 -15.62 -6.47 21.61
CA GLY A 79 -15.52 -6.30 20.16
C GLY A 79 -15.71 -4.84 19.75
N HIS A 80 -16.95 -4.42 19.52
CA HIS A 80 -17.29 -3.10 18.99
C HIS A 80 -16.86 -1.96 19.90
N SER A 81 -16.99 -2.09 21.23
CA SER A 81 -16.51 -1.06 22.17
C SER A 81 -14.98 -0.94 22.15
N ILE A 82 -14.26 -2.06 21.98
CA ILE A 82 -12.81 -2.06 21.82
C ILE A 82 -12.42 -1.41 20.49
N ALA A 83 -13.13 -1.73 19.41
CA ALA A 83 -12.89 -1.14 18.10
C ALA A 83 -13.10 0.39 18.13
N ALA A 84 -14.14 0.87 18.82
CA ALA A 84 -14.37 2.29 19.03
C ALA A 84 -13.23 2.94 19.85
N TRP A 85 -12.78 2.31 20.93
CA TRP A 85 -11.64 2.79 21.72
C TRP A 85 -10.33 2.85 20.91
N LEU A 86 -10.06 1.84 20.07
CA LEU A 86 -8.89 1.85 19.18
C LEU A 86 -8.93 3.01 18.18
N ASN A 87 -10.12 3.35 17.66
CA ASN A 87 -10.29 4.45 16.72
C ASN A 87 -9.91 5.81 17.32
N GLU A 88 -10.14 6.01 18.63
CA GLU A 88 -9.71 7.22 19.37
C GLU A 88 -8.19 7.40 19.35
N HIS A 89 -7.43 6.36 19.01
CA HIS A 89 -5.98 6.34 18.92
C HIS A 89 -5.47 6.17 17.48
N GLY A 90 -6.33 6.37 16.48
CA GLY A 90 -5.97 6.25 15.07
C GLY A 90 -5.79 4.81 14.59
N ILE A 91 -6.17 3.80 15.38
CA ILE A 91 -6.02 2.38 15.04
C ILE A 91 -7.35 1.85 14.51
N THR A 92 -7.34 1.24 13.32
CA THR A 92 -8.55 0.62 12.75
C THR A 92 -8.86 -0.70 13.45
N GLY A 93 -10.05 -0.83 14.06
CA GLY A 93 -10.50 -2.07 14.70
C GLY A 93 -11.33 -2.95 13.75
N ILE A 94 -11.06 -4.25 13.71
CA ILE A 94 -11.81 -5.21 12.89
C ILE A 94 -12.40 -6.29 13.78
N VAL A 95 -13.70 -6.20 14.09
CA VAL A 95 -14.37 -7.17 14.96
C VAL A 95 -14.64 -8.45 14.17
N LEU A 96 -14.07 -9.57 14.61
CA LEU A 96 -14.29 -10.89 14.02
C LEU A 96 -15.39 -11.64 14.77
N GLU A 97 -16.49 -11.88 14.07
CA GLU A 97 -17.52 -12.83 14.48
C GLU A 97 -17.18 -14.21 13.92
N TYR A 98 -16.29 -14.94 14.62
CA TYR A 98 -15.82 -16.26 14.20
C TYR A 98 -16.86 -17.36 14.44
N ARG A 99 -16.83 -18.42 13.62
CA ARG A 99 -17.74 -19.56 13.78
C ARG A 99 -17.41 -20.31 15.07
N LEU A 100 -18.44 -20.65 15.83
CA LEU A 100 -18.29 -21.45 17.04
C LEU A 100 -17.90 -22.90 16.69
N PRO A 101 -16.88 -23.49 17.36
CA PRO A 101 -16.28 -24.75 16.95
C PRO A 101 -17.21 -25.95 17.10
N LYS A 102 -17.93 -26.07 18.23
CA LYS A 102 -18.75 -27.26 18.57
C LYS A 102 -17.95 -28.57 18.42
N GLY A 103 -16.72 -28.59 18.92
CA GLY A 103 -15.76 -29.70 18.78
C GLY A 103 -14.94 -29.70 17.47
N ARG A 104 -15.27 -28.83 16.51
CA ARG A 104 -14.52 -28.65 15.25
C ARG A 104 -13.41 -27.62 15.44
N HIS A 105 -12.37 -28.05 16.15
CA HIS A 105 -11.26 -27.21 16.63
C HIS A 105 -10.58 -26.32 15.57
N ALA A 106 -10.51 -26.75 14.31
CA ALA A 106 -9.89 -25.98 13.22
C ALA A 106 -10.72 -24.76 12.78
N VAL A 107 -12.04 -24.81 12.95
CA VAL A 107 -12.98 -23.84 12.36
C VAL A 107 -12.71 -22.39 12.80
N PRO A 108 -12.59 -22.06 14.10
CA PRO A 108 -12.33 -20.69 14.53
C PRO A 108 -10.98 -20.15 14.03
N LEU A 109 -9.94 -21.01 14.03
CA LEU A 109 -8.60 -20.64 13.57
C LEU A 109 -8.61 -20.26 12.08
N LEU A 110 -9.32 -21.04 11.25
CA LEU A 110 -9.47 -20.73 9.83
C LEU A 110 -10.12 -19.36 9.62
N ASP A 111 -11.11 -19.00 10.45
CA ASP A 111 -11.74 -17.67 10.38
C ASP A 111 -10.78 -16.56 10.82
N ALA A 112 -10.01 -16.75 11.90
CA ALA A 112 -9.02 -15.76 12.33
C ALA A 112 -7.93 -15.53 11.28
N GLN A 113 -7.38 -16.61 10.72
CA GLN A 113 -6.39 -16.53 9.65
C GLN A 113 -6.94 -15.84 8.41
N ARG A 114 -8.18 -16.18 8.03
CA ARG A 114 -8.87 -15.55 6.90
C ARG A 114 -9.13 -14.06 7.15
N ALA A 115 -9.47 -13.67 8.37
CA ALA A 115 -9.67 -12.27 8.73
C ALA A 115 -8.37 -11.47 8.58
N ILE A 116 -7.25 -11.97 9.11
CA ILE A 116 -5.93 -11.32 8.96
C ILE A 116 -5.58 -11.15 7.48
N ARG A 117 -5.72 -12.22 6.68
CA ARG A 117 -5.49 -12.17 5.23
C ARG A 117 -6.39 -11.16 4.54
N THR A 118 -7.66 -11.11 4.90
CA THR A 118 -8.63 -10.17 4.32
C THR A 118 -8.23 -8.73 4.60
N VAL A 119 -7.82 -8.41 5.83
CA VAL A 119 -7.28 -7.08 6.18
C VAL A 119 -6.03 -6.79 5.37
N ARG A 120 -5.09 -7.74 5.27
CA ARG A 120 -3.83 -7.57 4.53
C ARG A 120 -4.03 -7.35 3.04
N THR A 121 -4.91 -8.13 2.40
CA THR A 121 -5.26 -7.99 0.98
C THR A 121 -5.94 -6.65 0.70
N ASN A 122 -6.73 -6.11 1.64
CA ASN A 122 -7.45 -4.85 1.46
C ASN A 122 -6.73 -3.63 2.05
N ALA A 123 -5.54 -3.80 2.63
CA ALA A 123 -4.87 -2.77 3.42
C ALA A 123 -4.76 -1.43 2.68
N GLN A 124 -4.31 -1.45 1.42
CA GLN A 124 -4.19 -0.26 0.59
C GLN A 124 -5.52 0.45 0.35
N ASN A 125 -6.57 -0.30 -0.04
CA ASN A 125 -7.92 0.26 -0.25
C ASN A 125 -8.51 0.83 1.05
N TRP A 126 -8.04 0.34 2.19
CA TRP A 126 -8.52 0.71 3.51
C TRP A 126 -7.65 1.77 4.18
N GLY A 127 -6.60 2.28 3.53
CA GLY A 127 -5.66 3.23 4.13
C GLY A 127 -4.86 2.66 5.30
N LEU A 128 -4.64 1.34 5.31
CA LEU A 128 -3.92 0.59 6.34
C LEU A 128 -2.54 0.21 5.83
N ASN A 129 -1.59 0.02 6.76
CA ASN A 129 -0.29 -0.55 6.47
C ASN A 129 -0.38 -2.09 6.54
N PRO A 130 -0.07 -2.83 5.45
CA PRO A 130 -0.16 -4.29 5.42
C PRO A 130 0.83 -5.03 6.36
N ASP A 131 1.82 -4.30 6.88
CA ASP A 131 2.85 -4.77 7.82
C ASP A 131 2.61 -4.27 9.27
N ARG A 132 1.43 -3.69 9.56
CA ARG A 132 1.00 -3.27 10.92
C ARG A 132 -0.40 -3.81 11.26
N ILE A 133 -0.59 -5.11 11.05
CA ILE A 133 -1.85 -5.82 11.30
C ILE A 133 -1.72 -6.72 12.53
N GLY A 134 -2.26 -6.28 13.66
CA GLY A 134 -2.30 -7.05 14.89
C GLY A 134 -3.54 -7.95 15.02
N ILE A 135 -3.49 -8.83 16.01
CA ILE A 135 -4.67 -9.56 16.51
C ILE A 135 -4.83 -9.34 18.01
N MET A 136 -6.07 -9.16 18.48
CA MET A 136 -6.41 -8.99 19.88
C MET A 136 -7.46 -10.01 20.29
N GLY A 137 -7.38 -10.52 21.51
CA GLY A 137 -8.40 -11.45 21.99
C GLY A 137 -8.60 -11.46 23.49
N PHE A 138 -9.84 -11.78 23.89
CA PHE A 138 -10.31 -11.81 25.27
C PHE A 138 -10.74 -13.23 25.65
N SER A 139 -10.29 -13.76 26.80
CA SER A 139 -10.72 -15.10 27.28
C SER A 139 -10.53 -16.20 26.22
N ALA A 140 -11.59 -16.86 25.76
CA ALA A 140 -11.55 -17.82 24.64
C ALA A 140 -11.16 -17.17 23.29
N GLY A 141 -11.51 -15.91 23.06
CA GLY A 141 -10.99 -15.15 21.93
C GLY A 141 -9.49 -14.85 22.07
N GLY A 142 -8.99 -14.74 23.31
CA GLY A 142 -7.57 -14.66 23.63
C GLY A 142 -6.84 -15.96 23.29
N HIS A 143 -7.50 -17.11 23.49
CA HIS A 143 -7.01 -18.39 22.98
C HIS A 143 -6.95 -18.38 21.46
N LEU A 144 -8.02 -17.94 20.77
CA LEU A 144 -8.03 -17.89 19.31
C LEU A 144 -6.93 -16.97 18.76
N ALA A 145 -6.77 -15.78 19.34
CA ALA A 145 -5.74 -14.82 18.96
C ALA A 145 -4.33 -15.39 19.16
N SER A 146 -4.07 -16.05 20.29
CA SER A 146 -2.78 -16.71 20.53
C SER A 146 -2.56 -17.92 19.61
N THR A 147 -3.60 -18.71 19.30
CA THR A 147 -3.49 -19.80 18.31
C THR A 147 -3.19 -19.25 16.92
N ALA A 148 -3.78 -18.14 16.49
CA ALA A 148 -3.43 -17.51 15.21
C ALA A 148 -2.01 -16.91 15.22
N ALA A 149 -1.52 -16.47 16.38
CA ALA A 149 -0.16 -15.98 16.55
C ALA A 149 0.90 -17.10 16.54
N THR A 150 0.54 -18.34 16.89
CA THR A 150 1.47 -19.49 16.87
C THR A 150 1.25 -20.43 15.69
N HIS A 151 0.04 -20.49 15.13
CA HIS A 151 -0.32 -21.32 13.98
C HIS A 151 -0.67 -20.44 12.78
N PHE A 152 0.35 -20.09 11.99
CA PHE A 152 0.20 -19.29 10.79
C PHE A 152 1.01 -19.85 9.63
N ASP A 153 0.74 -19.33 8.44
CA ASP A 153 1.50 -19.60 7.22
C ASP A 153 1.77 -18.30 6.44
N ASN A 154 2.60 -18.40 5.41
CA ASN A 154 3.00 -17.27 4.55
C ASN A 154 2.01 -17.00 3.41
N GLY A 155 0.88 -17.71 3.37
CA GLY A 155 -0.01 -17.78 2.22
C GLY A 155 0.49 -18.80 1.20
N GLN A 156 -0.35 -19.03 0.19
CA GLN A 156 -0.06 -19.91 -0.93
C GLN A 156 -0.07 -19.06 -2.21
N PRO A 157 1.10 -18.65 -2.76
CA PRO A 157 1.15 -17.74 -3.91
C PRO A 157 0.33 -18.21 -5.12
N ALA A 158 0.21 -19.53 -5.30
CA ALA A 158 -0.57 -20.16 -6.36
C ALA A 158 -2.06 -20.39 -6.04
N ALA A 159 -2.56 -19.91 -4.89
CA ALA A 159 -3.97 -20.07 -4.51
C ALA A 159 -4.90 -19.37 -5.52
N SER A 160 -6.02 -20.01 -5.82
CA SER A 160 -7.05 -19.44 -6.68
C SER A 160 -7.67 -18.20 -6.04
N ASP A 161 -7.96 -18.28 -4.74
CA ASP A 161 -8.41 -17.15 -3.94
C ASP A 161 -7.21 -16.26 -3.54
N VAL A 162 -7.31 -14.99 -3.89
CA VAL A 162 -6.25 -14.00 -3.70
C VAL A 162 -6.02 -13.67 -2.22
N ILE A 163 -7.05 -13.84 -1.39
CA ILE A 163 -6.92 -13.67 0.06
C ILE A 163 -6.01 -14.77 0.62
N ASP A 164 -6.05 -15.98 0.07
CA ASP A 164 -5.20 -17.09 0.53
C ASP A 164 -3.75 -17.02 0.02
N ARG A 165 -3.42 -16.04 -0.84
CA ARG A 165 -2.05 -15.83 -1.34
C ARG A 165 -1.14 -15.10 -0.35
N VAL A 166 -1.72 -14.32 0.56
CA VAL A 166 -0.97 -13.53 1.53
C VAL A 166 -0.87 -14.25 2.88
N SER A 167 0.15 -13.89 3.66
CA SER A 167 0.35 -14.47 4.98
C SER A 167 -0.86 -14.24 5.89
N CYS A 168 -1.12 -15.19 6.78
CA CYS A 168 -2.07 -15.03 7.89
C CYS A 168 -1.37 -14.77 9.24
N ARG A 169 -0.03 -14.58 9.25
CA ARG A 169 0.72 -14.22 10.45
C ARG A 169 0.34 -12.79 10.87
N PRO A 170 -0.11 -12.54 12.12
CA PRO A 170 -0.26 -11.18 12.62
C PRO A 170 1.11 -10.54 12.92
N ASP A 171 1.20 -9.23 12.83
CA ASP A 171 2.44 -8.49 13.08
C ASP A 171 2.71 -8.31 14.58
N PHE A 172 1.67 -8.36 15.41
CA PHE A 172 1.72 -8.39 16.87
C PHE A 172 0.41 -8.98 17.46
N ALA A 173 0.41 -9.38 18.73
CA ALA A 173 -0.79 -9.83 19.43
C ALA A 173 -1.02 -9.16 20.79
N ILE A 174 -2.27 -8.88 21.14
CA ILE A 174 -2.68 -8.36 22.46
C ILE A 174 -3.68 -9.34 23.09
N LEU A 175 -3.30 -9.94 24.21
CA LEU A 175 -4.07 -11.01 24.86
C LEU A 175 -4.54 -10.56 26.24
N VAL A 176 -5.85 -10.52 26.43
CA VAL A 176 -6.47 -10.00 27.66
C VAL A 176 -7.18 -11.16 28.38
N TYR A 177 -6.70 -11.48 29.59
CA TYR A 177 -7.10 -12.67 30.39
C TYR A 177 -7.31 -13.94 29.54
N PRO A 178 -6.33 -14.31 28.68
CA PRO A 178 -6.52 -15.37 27.70
C PRO A 178 -6.61 -16.74 28.36
N VAL A 179 -7.45 -17.61 27.79
CA VAL A 179 -7.19 -19.05 27.88
C VAL A 179 -5.98 -19.35 26.99
N VAL A 180 -5.01 -20.14 27.46
CA VAL A 180 -3.78 -20.46 26.71
C VAL A 180 -3.60 -21.97 26.63
N THR A 181 -3.62 -22.65 27.78
CA THR A 181 -3.35 -24.08 27.83
C THR A 181 -4.64 -24.88 27.70
N MET A 182 -4.59 -26.04 27.06
CA MET A 182 -5.66 -27.05 27.02
C MET A 182 -5.43 -28.21 28.00
N GLY A 183 -4.40 -28.10 28.86
CA GLY A 183 -4.05 -29.07 29.90
C GLY A 183 -5.01 -29.16 31.09
N GLU A 184 -4.46 -29.37 32.29
CA GLU A 184 -5.23 -29.56 33.52
C GLU A 184 -5.80 -28.26 34.10
N THR A 185 -5.13 -27.13 33.86
CA THR A 185 -5.51 -25.80 34.38
C THR A 185 -6.43 -25.00 33.44
N THR A 186 -6.99 -25.67 32.43
CA THR A 186 -7.86 -25.05 31.42
C THR A 186 -9.26 -24.78 31.94
N HIS A 187 -9.87 -23.69 31.48
CA HIS A 187 -11.31 -23.49 31.63
C HIS A 187 -12.10 -24.60 30.91
N GLY A 188 -12.72 -25.49 31.69
CA GLY A 188 -13.34 -26.73 31.18
C GLY A 188 -14.39 -26.52 30.09
N GLY A 189 -15.20 -25.45 30.17
CA GLY A 189 -16.18 -25.12 29.15
C GLY A 189 -15.54 -24.73 27.81
N THR A 190 -14.46 -23.95 27.84
CA THR A 190 -13.72 -23.54 26.64
C THR A 190 -13.10 -24.76 25.95
N LYS A 191 -12.48 -25.64 26.75
CA LYS A 191 -11.89 -26.89 26.28
C LYS A 191 -12.92 -27.80 25.61
N ALA A 192 -14.05 -28.03 26.27
CA ALA A 192 -15.11 -28.89 25.74
C ALA A 192 -15.72 -28.33 24.45
N ASN A 193 -15.97 -27.02 24.40
CA ASN A 193 -16.55 -26.38 23.21
C ASN A 193 -15.59 -26.42 22.00
N LEU A 194 -14.28 -26.23 22.22
CA LEU A 194 -13.30 -26.23 21.15
C LEU A 194 -12.95 -27.65 20.69
N LEU A 195 -12.59 -28.53 21.62
CA LEU A 195 -11.98 -29.82 21.32
C LEU A 195 -12.94 -31.03 21.41
N GLY A 196 -14.13 -30.83 21.97
CA GLY A 196 -15.08 -31.91 22.26
C GLY A 196 -14.83 -32.58 23.62
N PRO A 197 -15.61 -33.62 23.95
CA PRO A 197 -15.61 -34.24 25.29
C PRO A 197 -14.32 -35.01 25.61
N ASP A 198 -13.72 -35.70 24.62
CA ASP A 198 -12.59 -36.62 24.82
C ASP A 198 -11.42 -36.31 23.86
N PRO A 199 -10.76 -35.15 24.00
CA PRO A 199 -9.66 -34.77 23.12
C PRO A 199 -8.42 -35.65 23.31
N SER A 200 -7.75 -35.99 22.22
CA SER A 200 -6.50 -36.77 22.29
C SER A 200 -5.36 -35.94 22.92
N PRO A 201 -4.34 -36.59 23.52
CA PRO A 201 -3.17 -35.89 24.06
C PRO A 201 -2.46 -34.99 23.05
N GLU A 202 -2.43 -35.41 21.77
CA GLU A 202 -1.84 -34.63 20.67
C GLU A 202 -2.65 -33.37 20.40
N LEU A 203 -3.98 -33.47 20.42
CA LEU A 203 -4.87 -32.33 20.22
C LEU A 203 -4.79 -31.35 21.40
N LEU A 204 -4.69 -31.85 22.63
CA LEU A 204 -4.43 -31.04 23.82
C LEU A 204 -3.09 -30.29 23.69
N LYS A 205 -2.04 -30.97 23.23
CA LYS A 205 -0.75 -30.35 23.01
C LYS A 205 -0.81 -29.30 21.91
N LEU A 206 -1.45 -29.61 20.79
CA LEU A 206 -1.57 -28.74 19.62
C LEU A 206 -2.27 -27.43 19.97
N TYR A 207 -3.33 -27.47 20.77
CA TYR A 207 -4.07 -26.28 21.19
C TYR A 207 -3.64 -25.74 22.56
N SER A 208 -2.50 -26.19 23.10
CA SER A 208 -1.82 -25.55 24.22
C SER A 208 -0.82 -24.54 23.65
N ASN A 209 -1.21 -23.28 23.51
CA ASN A 209 -0.45 -22.30 22.74
C ASN A 209 0.93 -21.99 23.36
N GLU A 210 1.12 -22.20 24.67
CA GLU A 210 2.42 -22.10 25.34
C GLU A 210 3.44 -23.12 24.80
N LYS A 211 2.98 -24.21 24.20
CA LYS A 211 3.82 -25.28 23.63
C LYS A 211 4.07 -25.11 22.12
N GLN A 212 3.52 -24.06 21.53
CA GLN A 212 3.55 -23.79 20.08
C GLN A 212 4.31 -22.51 19.74
N VAL A 213 4.92 -21.87 20.74
CA VAL A 213 5.82 -20.74 20.52
C VAL A 213 7.02 -21.22 19.69
N ALA A 214 7.31 -20.48 18.64
CA ALA A 214 8.49 -20.63 17.79
C ALA A 214 9.16 -19.27 17.57
N ASP A 215 10.38 -19.25 17.03
CA ASP A 215 11.15 -18.02 16.76
C ASP A 215 10.43 -17.05 15.79
N SER A 216 9.48 -17.58 15.00
CA SER A 216 8.65 -16.79 14.10
C SER A 216 7.40 -16.19 14.75
N THR A 217 7.10 -16.51 16.01
CA THR A 217 5.96 -15.95 16.77
C THR A 217 6.06 -14.42 16.82
N PRO A 218 4.98 -13.68 16.58
CA PRO A 218 5.02 -12.22 16.63
C PRO A 218 5.17 -11.72 18.07
N PRO A 219 5.56 -10.45 18.26
CA PRO A 219 5.53 -9.82 19.57
C PRO A 219 4.15 -9.92 20.23
N ILE A 220 4.12 -10.19 21.55
CA ILE A 220 2.86 -10.38 22.29
C ILE A 220 2.84 -9.56 23.58
N PHE A 221 1.76 -8.80 23.78
CA PHE A 221 1.38 -8.21 25.06
C PHE A 221 0.33 -9.08 25.75
N LEU A 222 0.51 -9.34 27.04
CA LEU A 222 -0.45 -10.07 27.87
C LEU A 222 -0.90 -9.21 29.04
N THR A 223 -2.16 -9.37 29.43
CA THR A 223 -2.64 -8.88 30.74
C THR A 223 -3.54 -9.92 31.42
N HIS A 224 -3.48 -10.00 32.74
CA HIS A 224 -4.29 -10.92 33.53
C HIS A 224 -4.44 -10.42 34.97
N ALA A 225 -5.61 -10.59 35.60
CA ALA A 225 -5.79 -10.31 37.02
C ALA A 225 -5.44 -11.53 37.89
N LEU A 226 -4.80 -11.27 39.04
CA LEU A 226 -4.44 -12.29 40.03
C LEU A 226 -5.64 -13.06 40.62
N ASP A 227 -6.81 -12.42 40.66
CA ASP A 227 -8.04 -12.97 41.21
C ASP A 227 -9.00 -13.53 40.14
N ASP A 228 -8.52 -13.73 38.90
CA ASP A 228 -9.26 -14.47 37.87
C ASP A 228 -9.37 -15.96 38.25
N LYS A 229 -10.58 -16.37 38.63
CA LYS A 229 -10.88 -17.76 39.02
C LYS A 229 -11.29 -18.64 37.82
N PRO A 230 -12.13 -18.17 36.87
CA PRO A 230 -12.47 -18.95 35.69
C PRO A 230 -11.26 -19.34 34.82
N VAL A 231 -10.33 -18.40 34.61
CA VAL A 231 -9.10 -18.63 33.84
C VAL A 231 -7.94 -18.18 34.70
N PRO A 232 -7.22 -19.11 35.36
CA PRO A 232 -6.13 -18.72 36.24
C PRO A 232 -4.99 -18.00 35.48
N PRO A 233 -4.33 -16.99 36.09
CA PRO A 233 -3.25 -16.21 35.47
C PRO A 233 -2.04 -17.06 35.05
N GLU A 234 -1.94 -18.30 35.55
CA GLU A 234 -1.00 -19.33 35.09
C GLU A 234 -1.03 -19.54 33.57
N ASN A 235 -2.17 -19.30 32.91
CA ASN A 235 -2.28 -19.31 31.45
C ASN A 235 -1.35 -18.26 30.82
N SER A 236 -1.46 -17.00 31.25
CA SER A 236 -0.60 -15.91 30.75
C SER A 236 0.85 -16.10 31.17
N ARG A 237 1.10 -16.53 32.41
CA ARG A 237 2.47 -16.78 32.92
C ARG A 237 3.18 -17.86 32.10
N ALA A 238 2.50 -18.95 31.75
CA ALA A 238 3.07 -20.04 30.96
C ALA A 238 3.42 -19.60 29.53
N LEU A 239 2.52 -18.88 28.86
CA LEU A 239 2.81 -18.33 27.52
C LEU A 239 3.94 -17.31 27.57
N PHE A 240 3.92 -16.40 28.54
CA PHE A 240 4.99 -15.41 28.69
C PHE A 240 6.35 -16.07 28.93
N ALA A 241 6.43 -17.11 29.77
CA ALA A 241 7.67 -17.86 29.97
C ALA A 241 8.19 -18.50 28.67
N ALA A 242 7.31 -19.10 27.86
CA ALA A 242 7.68 -19.67 26.57
C ALA A 242 8.15 -18.59 25.55
N LEU A 243 7.49 -17.42 25.54
CA LEU A 243 7.93 -16.29 24.72
C LEU A 243 9.33 -15.80 25.11
N GLN A 244 9.63 -15.74 26.41
CA GLN A 244 10.96 -15.37 26.91
C GLN A 244 12.02 -16.41 26.53
N GLU A 245 11.71 -17.71 26.60
CA GLU A 245 12.62 -18.79 26.19
C GLU A 245 13.03 -18.68 24.71
N HIS A 246 12.10 -18.25 23.85
CA HIS A 246 12.35 -18.01 22.43
C HIS A 246 12.85 -16.59 22.09
N ASN A 247 13.14 -15.75 23.10
CA ASN A 247 13.55 -14.35 22.94
C ASN A 247 12.56 -13.51 22.10
N ILE A 248 11.26 -13.82 22.19
CA ILE A 248 10.21 -13.06 21.50
C ILE A 248 9.92 -11.78 22.27
N PRO A 249 9.93 -10.58 21.63
CA PRO A 249 9.55 -9.34 22.27
C PRO A 249 8.16 -9.45 22.90
N SER A 250 8.10 -9.35 24.23
CA SER A 250 6.86 -9.58 24.96
C SER A 250 6.81 -8.80 26.26
N GLU A 251 5.60 -8.45 26.67
CA GLU A 251 5.34 -7.79 27.95
C GLU A 251 4.12 -8.44 28.63
N TYR A 252 4.19 -8.63 29.95
CA TYR A 252 3.10 -9.19 30.73
C TYR A 252 2.72 -8.24 31.88
N LEU A 253 1.51 -7.67 31.79
CA LEU A 253 0.90 -6.87 32.84
C LEU A 253 0.02 -7.74 33.74
N GLU A 254 0.58 -8.16 34.86
CA GLU A 254 -0.16 -8.84 35.93
C GLU A 254 -0.83 -7.81 36.85
N LEU A 255 -2.16 -7.81 36.84
CA LEU A 255 -2.99 -6.87 37.58
C LEU A 255 -3.33 -7.43 38.97
N PRO A 256 -3.32 -6.60 40.04
CA PRO A 256 -3.52 -7.07 41.40
C PRO A 256 -4.94 -7.59 41.68
N SER A 257 -5.92 -7.18 40.88
CA SER A 257 -7.32 -7.61 40.98
C SER A 257 -8.06 -7.31 39.67
N GLY A 258 -9.33 -7.71 39.55
CA GLY A 258 -10.18 -7.43 38.40
C GLY A 258 -11.08 -8.59 38.00
N GLY A 259 -10.74 -9.81 38.43
CA GLY A 259 -11.42 -11.03 38.03
C GLY A 259 -11.47 -11.23 36.50
N HIS A 260 -12.30 -12.19 36.09
CA HIS A 260 -12.56 -12.43 34.67
C HIS A 260 -13.37 -11.27 34.06
N GLY A 261 -12.95 -10.75 32.90
CA GLY A 261 -13.59 -9.58 32.28
C GLY A 261 -13.19 -8.23 32.90
N LEU A 262 -12.15 -8.22 33.75
CA LEU A 262 -11.52 -7.07 34.42
C LEU A 262 -12.52 -6.02 34.95
N ASN A 263 -13.40 -6.48 35.85
CA ASN A 263 -14.45 -5.75 36.58
C ASN A 263 -15.57 -5.15 35.72
N GLY A 264 -15.98 -5.91 34.69
CA GLY A 264 -17.15 -5.57 33.88
C GLY A 264 -16.87 -4.53 32.81
N TYR A 265 -15.67 -4.61 32.20
CA TYR A 265 -15.27 -3.81 31.06
C TYR A 265 -15.12 -2.31 31.34
N LYS A 266 -14.79 -1.95 32.59
CA LYS A 266 -14.58 -0.56 33.03
C LYS A 266 -13.78 -0.47 34.33
N GLY A 267 -13.22 0.71 34.58
CA GLY A 267 -12.56 1.05 35.84
C GLY A 267 -11.06 0.79 35.82
N PRO A 268 -10.36 0.97 36.96
CA PRO A 268 -8.92 1.19 36.96
C PRO A 268 -8.10 0.06 36.32
N MET A 269 -8.53 -1.20 36.48
CA MET A 269 -7.84 -2.36 35.91
C MET A 269 -8.10 -2.52 34.41
N TRP A 270 -9.30 -2.14 33.96
CA TRP A 270 -9.65 -2.04 32.54
C TRP A 270 -8.82 -0.94 31.86
N ASP A 271 -8.78 0.24 32.46
CA ASP A 271 -8.04 1.39 31.92
C ASP A 271 -6.52 1.14 31.93
N ALA A 272 -6.02 0.39 32.92
CA ALA A 272 -4.61 0.06 33.05
C ALA A 272 -4.09 -0.80 31.89
N TRP A 273 -4.79 -1.86 31.49
CA TRP A 273 -4.33 -2.67 30.37
C TRP A 273 -4.44 -1.93 29.04
N GLN A 274 -5.50 -1.13 28.86
CA GLN A 274 -5.65 -0.28 27.68
C GLN A 274 -4.47 0.68 27.55
N THR A 275 -4.16 1.39 28.62
CA THR A 275 -3.03 2.34 28.66
C THR A 275 -1.70 1.64 28.39
N GLN A 276 -1.44 0.51 29.06
CA GLN A 276 -0.15 -0.16 28.96
C GLN A 276 0.04 -0.85 27.60
N SER A 277 -1.01 -1.45 27.03
CA SER A 277 -0.95 -2.06 25.71
C SER A 277 -0.65 -1.04 24.61
N LEU A 278 -1.19 0.19 24.69
CA LEU A 278 -0.86 1.26 23.75
C LEU A 278 0.58 1.74 23.91
N LYS A 279 1.10 1.85 25.14
CA LYS A 279 2.51 2.19 25.37
C LYS A 279 3.42 1.13 24.76
N TRP A 280 3.15 -0.14 25.03
CA TRP A 280 3.88 -1.25 24.45
C TRP A 280 3.81 -1.24 22.92
N LEU A 281 2.62 -1.04 22.35
CA LEU A 281 2.43 -0.96 20.90
C LEU A 281 3.22 0.22 20.29
N ALA A 282 3.27 1.36 20.96
CA ALA A 282 4.11 2.48 20.55
C ALA A 282 5.60 2.13 20.59
N THR A 283 6.07 1.33 21.56
CA THR A 283 7.45 0.82 21.54
C THR A 283 7.68 -0.17 20.41
N LEU A 284 6.70 -0.97 20.02
CA LEU A 284 6.81 -1.82 18.83
C LEU A 284 6.85 -1.01 17.55
N HIS A 285 6.15 0.11 17.46
CA HIS A 285 6.27 0.99 16.30
C HIS A 285 7.64 1.68 16.28
N ALA A 286 8.13 2.18 17.42
CA ALA A 286 9.49 2.69 17.55
C ALA A 286 10.57 1.61 17.30
N ASN A 287 10.28 0.33 17.59
CA ASN A 287 11.13 -0.85 17.37
C ASN A 287 10.86 -1.60 16.05
N ALA A 288 9.83 -1.22 15.30
CA ALA A 288 9.64 -1.60 13.90
C ALA A 288 10.30 -0.54 13.00
N GLU A 289 10.30 0.71 13.48
CA GLU A 289 11.14 1.81 13.01
C GLU A 289 12.61 1.66 13.48
N THR A 290 12.91 0.74 14.41
CA THR A 290 14.29 0.28 14.74
C THR A 290 14.39 -1.25 14.72
N ALA A 291 14.84 -1.96 13.68
CA ALA A 291 16.02 -1.65 12.91
C ALA A 291 16.07 -2.45 11.60
N TRP A 292 15.52 -1.89 10.53
CA TRP A 292 16.34 -1.79 9.33
C TRP A 292 16.93 -0.39 9.36
N THR A 293 18.14 -0.29 9.92
CA THR A 293 18.86 0.98 10.01
C THR A 293 20.07 0.86 9.10
N PRO A 294 20.00 1.40 7.88
CA PRO A 294 21.15 1.53 7.02
C PRO A 294 22.30 2.20 7.78
N GLU A 295 23.46 1.56 7.74
CA GLU A 295 24.69 2.05 8.32
C GLU A 295 25.25 3.14 7.39
N ARG A 296 25.29 4.39 7.88
CA ARG A 296 25.96 5.49 7.16
C ARG A 296 27.46 5.17 7.07
N GLN A 297 27.94 4.97 5.85
CA GLN A 297 29.34 4.66 5.58
C GLN A 297 30.19 5.93 5.53
N SER A 298 29.67 6.97 4.88
CA SER A 298 30.37 8.24 4.72
C SER A 298 29.42 9.39 4.46
N GLU A 299 29.93 10.59 4.72
CA GLU A 299 29.37 11.86 4.31
C GLU A 299 30.42 12.57 3.45
N SER A 300 30.01 13.05 2.29
CA SER A 300 30.89 13.66 1.30
C SER A 300 30.16 14.76 0.53
N GLU A 301 30.81 15.35 -0.46
CA GLU A 301 30.21 16.32 -1.36
C GLU A 301 30.29 15.83 -2.80
N PHE A 302 29.23 16.05 -3.56
CA PHE A 302 29.18 15.78 -4.99
C PHE A 302 28.54 16.96 -5.71
N ALA A 303 29.29 17.57 -6.64
CA ALA A 303 28.83 18.73 -7.41
C ALA A 303 28.26 19.88 -6.55
N GLY A 304 28.90 20.18 -5.41
CA GLY A 304 28.47 21.24 -4.48
C GLY A 304 27.29 20.87 -3.58
N ARG A 305 26.82 19.62 -3.63
CA ARG A 305 25.70 19.10 -2.82
C ARG A 305 26.22 18.07 -1.82
N LYS A 306 25.67 18.08 -0.60
CA LYS A 306 25.98 17.06 0.41
C LYS A 306 25.51 15.68 -0.09
N LEU A 307 26.34 14.67 0.12
CA LEU A 307 26.10 13.28 -0.29
C LEU A 307 26.33 12.34 0.90
N ASP A 308 25.27 11.67 1.33
CA ASP A 308 25.35 10.59 2.31
C ASP A 308 25.42 9.23 1.59
N THR A 309 26.37 8.39 1.97
CA THR A 309 26.47 7.00 1.48
C THR A 309 26.06 6.05 2.59
N TYR A 310 25.14 5.14 2.28
CA TYR A 310 24.66 4.13 3.21
C TYR A 310 24.90 2.73 2.68
N GLN A 311 25.04 1.80 3.62
CA GLN A 311 24.91 0.38 3.35
C GLN A 311 23.89 -0.24 4.29
N HIS A 312 23.23 -1.28 3.84
CA HIS A 312 22.29 -1.99 4.68
C HIS A 312 22.31 -3.47 4.38
N ASP A 313 22.00 -4.25 5.42
CA ASP A 313 21.76 -5.68 5.26
C ASP A 313 20.33 -5.94 4.77
N VAL A 314 20.02 -7.21 4.55
CA VAL A 314 18.69 -7.68 4.16
C VAL A 314 17.76 -7.74 5.37
N LYS A 315 16.57 -7.14 5.24
CA LYS A 315 15.46 -7.37 6.17
C LYS A 315 14.84 -8.75 5.89
N PRO A 316 14.65 -9.64 6.89
CA PRO A 316 14.07 -10.97 6.68
C PRO A 316 12.73 -10.96 5.94
N SER A 317 11.88 -9.96 6.18
CA SER A 317 10.56 -9.82 5.54
C SER A 317 10.61 -9.58 4.03
N TRP A 318 11.77 -9.20 3.48
CA TRP A 318 11.95 -9.09 2.02
C TRP A 318 11.96 -10.47 1.35
N GLY A 319 12.34 -11.54 2.06
CA GLY A 319 12.27 -12.91 1.54
C GLY A 319 13.46 -13.33 0.67
N TYR A 320 14.63 -12.70 0.82
CA TYR A 320 15.85 -13.22 0.21
C TYR A 320 16.30 -14.52 0.90
N ALA A 321 16.83 -15.45 0.12
CA ALA A 321 17.32 -16.72 0.63
C ALA A 321 18.64 -16.61 1.43
N ALA A 322 19.41 -15.55 1.22
CA ALA A 322 20.69 -15.33 1.89
C ALA A 322 20.85 -13.86 2.26
N ALA A 323 21.43 -13.62 3.44
CA ALA A 323 21.81 -12.29 3.90
C ALA A 323 22.89 -11.70 2.99
N GLN A 324 22.69 -10.45 2.59
CA GLN A 324 23.51 -9.71 1.64
C GLN A 324 23.45 -8.23 2.02
N ARG A 325 24.39 -7.44 1.50
CA ARG A 325 24.54 -6.02 1.82
C ARG A 325 24.53 -5.19 0.55
N ASP A 326 23.67 -4.18 0.49
CA ASP A 326 23.57 -3.24 -0.64
C ASP A 326 23.99 -1.84 -0.23
N THR A 327 24.30 -1.02 -1.23
CA THR A 327 24.61 0.41 -1.08
C THR A 327 23.47 1.25 -1.65
N PHE A 328 23.18 2.38 -1.00
CA PHE A 328 22.43 3.47 -1.62
C PHE A 328 23.03 4.83 -1.24
N LEU A 329 22.75 5.83 -2.06
CA LEU A 329 23.22 7.20 -1.89
C LEU A 329 22.05 8.15 -1.72
N VAL A 330 22.19 9.14 -0.84
CA VAL A 330 21.24 10.25 -0.68
C VAL A 330 21.97 11.57 -0.95
N LEU A 331 21.66 12.20 -2.08
CA LEU A 331 22.16 13.52 -2.46
C LEU A 331 21.17 14.58 -1.98
N HIS A 332 21.65 15.54 -1.20
CA HIS A 332 20.84 16.61 -0.61
C HIS A 332 20.52 17.69 -1.65
N PRO A 333 19.46 18.49 -1.47
CA PRO A 333 19.27 19.72 -2.21
C PRO A 333 20.48 20.66 -2.11
N GLU A 334 20.68 21.52 -3.12
CA GLU A 334 21.71 22.59 -3.07
C GLU A 334 21.46 23.57 -1.92
N GLN A 335 20.18 23.82 -1.61
CA GLN A 335 19.75 24.64 -0.49
C GLN A 335 18.82 23.83 0.42
N PRO A 336 19.11 23.72 1.73
CA PRO A 336 18.26 22.99 2.66
C PRO A 336 16.82 23.50 2.63
N ARG A 337 15.84 22.59 2.57
CA ARG A 337 14.42 22.90 2.73
C ARG A 337 13.73 21.77 3.47
N THR A 338 12.73 22.12 4.26
CA THR A 338 11.80 21.14 4.83
C THR A 338 10.83 20.65 3.75
N ASN A 339 10.35 19.41 3.87
CA ASN A 339 9.40 18.81 2.92
C ASN A 339 9.90 18.94 1.47
N ALA A 340 11.18 18.62 1.28
CA ALA A 340 11.78 18.53 -0.04
C ALA A 340 11.19 17.34 -0.80
N PRO A 341 11.05 17.40 -2.14
CA PRO A 341 10.64 16.25 -2.92
C PRO A 341 11.78 15.25 -3.04
N LEU A 342 11.46 14.00 -3.38
CA LEU A 342 12.44 12.94 -3.57
C LEU A 342 12.46 12.43 -5.01
N TYR A 343 13.66 12.39 -5.58
CA TYR A 343 13.95 11.87 -6.91
C TYR A 343 14.69 10.52 -6.80
N VAL A 344 14.01 9.41 -7.07
CA VAL A 344 14.53 8.05 -6.92
C VAL A 344 15.05 7.55 -8.28
N VAL A 345 16.29 7.07 -8.31
CA VAL A 345 17.00 6.71 -9.53
C VAL A 345 17.36 5.22 -9.53
N LEU A 346 16.91 4.52 -10.58
CA LEU A 346 17.30 3.15 -10.90
C LEU A 346 18.33 3.16 -12.05
N HIS A 347 19.53 2.65 -11.78
CA HIS A 347 20.62 2.63 -12.74
C HIS A 347 20.43 1.61 -13.90
N SER A 348 21.09 1.89 -15.02
CA SER A 348 21.15 1.02 -16.21
C SER A 348 22.08 -0.19 -16.01
N ALA A 349 22.05 -1.13 -16.96
CA ALA A 349 23.00 -2.24 -17.00
C ALA A 349 24.45 -1.71 -17.14
N GLY A 350 25.40 -2.35 -16.47
CA GLY A 350 26.80 -1.91 -16.42
C GLY A 350 27.10 -0.74 -15.47
N HIS A 351 26.06 -0.13 -14.87
CA HIS A 351 26.20 0.92 -13.87
C HIS A 351 25.98 0.40 -12.45
N ASP A 352 26.26 1.29 -11.51
CA ASP A 352 25.99 1.21 -10.09
C ASP A 352 25.67 2.59 -9.53
N VAL A 353 25.42 2.70 -8.23
CA VAL A 353 25.04 3.99 -7.63
C VAL A 353 26.09 5.08 -7.84
N HIS A 354 27.37 4.74 -7.77
CA HIS A 354 28.45 5.72 -7.89
C HIS A 354 28.66 6.16 -9.34
N SER A 355 28.76 5.22 -10.27
CA SER A 355 28.89 5.51 -11.70
C SER A 355 27.64 6.18 -12.28
N CYS A 356 26.46 5.86 -11.77
CA CYS A 356 25.20 6.53 -12.09
C CYS A 356 25.25 7.99 -11.65
N LEU A 357 25.70 8.25 -10.42
CA LEU A 357 25.88 9.61 -9.93
C LEU A 357 26.97 10.36 -10.72
N GLU A 358 28.10 9.72 -11.03
CA GLU A 358 29.17 10.31 -11.86
C GLU A 358 28.71 10.75 -13.26
N CYS A 359 27.72 10.06 -13.85
CA CYS A 359 27.12 10.49 -15.11
C CYS A 359 26.50 11.89 -15.01
N THR A 360 26.06 12.31 -13.82
CA THR A 360 25.44 13.62 -13.61
C THR A 360 26.42 14.79 -13.57
N LYS A 361 27.72 14.56 -13.77
CA LYS A 361 28.72 15.65 -13.93
C LYS A 361 28.70 16.25 -15.33
N THR A 362 28.13 15.56 -16.31
CA THR A 362 28.19 15.96 -17.71
C THR A 362 26.79 15.90 -18.32
N VAL A 363 26.28 17.07 -18.70
CA VAL A 363 25.04 17.18 -19.48
C VAL A 363 25.18 16.40 -20.78
N GLY A 364 24.16 15.64 -21.16
CA GLY A 364 24.16 14.72 -22.29
C GLY A 364 24.55 13.28 -21.93
N ASN A 365 24.92 13.00 -20.68
CA ASN A 365 25.27 11.66 -20.22
C ASN A 365 24.22 11.15 -19.21
N HIS A 366 23.33 10.27 -19.67
CA HIS A 366 22.24 9.73 -18.86
C HIS A 366 21.44 10.82 -18.12
N ASP A 367 20.95 11.81 -18.85
CA ASP A 367 20.40 13.04 -18.27
C ASP A 367 19.27 12.81 -17.24
N ILE A 368 18.52 11.72 -17.37
CA ILE A 368 17.49 11.31 -16.41
C ILE A 368 18.00 11.08 -14.99
N TYR A 369 19.28 10.80 -14.80
CA TYR A 369 19.85 10.67 -13.46
C TYR A 369 19.99 12.01 -12.74
N HIS A 370 19.92 13.15 -13.46
CA HIS A 370 20.02 14.47 -12.84
C HIS A 370 18.71 14.84 -12.11
N ALA A 371 18.77 14.78 -10.78
CA ALA A 371 17.71 15.33 -9.93
C ALA A 371 17.79 16.88 -9.90
N PRO A 372 16.64 17.58 -9.83
CA PRO A 372 16.64 19.04 -9.66
C PRO A 372 17.41 19.49 -8.41
N ALA A 373 17.85 20.75 -8.42
CA ALA A 373 18.66 21.35 -7.35
C ALA A 373 17.93 21.39 -6.01
N ASP A 374 16.60 21.51 -6.01
CA ASP A 374 15.76 21.62 -4.82
C ASP A 374 15.20 20.27 -4.32
N PHE A 375 15.67 19.15 -4.88
CA PHE A 375 15.21 17.80 -4.57
C PHE A 375 16.27 17.04 -3.80
N PHE A 376 15.85 16.14 -2.91
CA PHE A 376 16.71 15.00 -2.56
C PHE A 376 16.77 14.03 -3.73
N ALA A 377 17.91 13.38 -3.92
CA ALA A 377 18.03 12.29 -4.88
C ALA A 377 18.48 11.00 -4.18
N LEU A 378 17.76 9.91 -4.40
CA LEU A 378 18.08 8.59 -3.90
C LEU A 378 18.54 7.70 -5.05
N TYR A 379 19.79 7.25 -4.99
CA TYR A 379 20.34 6.28 -5.93
C TYR A 379 20.47 4.92 -5.23
N VAL A 380 19.80 3.90 -5.73
CA VAL A 380 19.81 2.54 -5.15
C VAL A 380 20.63 1.59 -6.02
N ASP A 381 21.38 0.67 -5.42
CA ASP A 381 22.11 -0.38 -6.14
C ASP A 381 21.23 -1.64 -6.24
N CYS A 382 21.50 -2.48 -7.25
CA CYS A 382 20.86 -3.78 -7.45
C CYS A 382 21.86 -4.92 -7.73
N ARG A 383 23.16 -4.66 -7.64
CA ARG A 383 24.20 -5.63 -8.03
C ARG A 383 24.57 -6.61 -6.92
N ALA A 384 24.58 -6.16 -5.67
CA ALA A 384 25.11 -6.99 -4.59
C ALA A 384 24.12 -8.09 -4.18
N ASN A 385 22.81 -7.85 -4.34
CA ASN A 385 21.79 -8.84 -4.05
C ASN A 385 21.50 -9.82 -5.21
N LYS A 386 21.66 -11.13 -4.96
CA LYS A 386 21.44 -12.20 -5.93
C LYS A 386 19.98 -12.27 -6.35
N GLY A 387 19.73 -11.82 -7.57
CA GLY A 387 18.41 -11.76 -8.16
C GLY A 387 17.86 -10.37 -8.33
N ASP A 388 18.55 -9.35 -7.80
CA ASP A 388 18.18 -7.94 -7.99
C ASP A 388 18.67 -7.37 -9.30
N TRP A 389 19.63 -8.04 -9.96
CA TRP A 389 20.00 -7.68 -11.33
C TRP A 389 18.74 -7.66 -12.22
N TRP A 390 18.66 -6.68 -13.12
CA TRP A 390 17.41 -6.34 -13.82
C TRP A 390 16.23 -5.98 -12.91
N TRP A 391 16.50 -5.39 -11.74
CA TRP A 391 15.50 -4.98 -10.76
C TRP A 391 14.51 -6.09 -10.40
N GLY A 392 15.04 -7.31 -10.26
CA GLY A 392 14.25 -8.49 -9.91
C GLY A 392 13.52 -9.12 -11.08
N ILE A 393 13.47 -8.50 -12.25
CA ILE A 393 12.59 -8.90 -13.36
C ILE A 393 12.95 -10.31 -13.87
N GLU A 394 14.23 -10.65 -13.99
CA GLU A 394 14.64 -11.95 -14.51
C GLU A 394 14.36 -13.11 -13.54
N LYS A 395 14.49 -12.88 -12.24
CA LYS A 395 14.33 -13.91 -11.21
C LYS A 395 12.88 -14.01 -10.72
N TYR A 396 12.18 -12.88 -10.63
CA TYR A 396 10.84 -12.74 -10.08
C TYR A 396 9.90 -12.18 -11.17
N LYS A 397 9.65 -13.01 -12.20
CA LYS A 397 8.87 -12.66 -13.40
C LYS A 397 7.35 -12.52 -13.15
N GLY A 398 6.87 -13.05 -12.03
CA GLY A 398 5.45 -13.11 -11.69
C GLY A 398 4.87 -11.76 -11.29
N SER A 399 3.59 -11.80 -10.92
CA SER A 399 2.81 -10.66 -10.46
C SER A 399 2.99 -10.33 -8.97
N ASP A 400 3.79 -11.11 -8.24
CA ASP A 400 3.99 -10.93 -6.80
C ASP A 400 5.04 -9.85 -6.52
N VAL A 401 4.88 -9.15 -5.39
CA VAL A 401 5.84 -8.15 -4.92
C VAL A 401 7.16 -8.86 -4.60
N SER A 402 8.18 -8.58 -5.43
CA SER A 402 9.47 -9.29 -5.35
C SER A 402 10.31 -8.83 -4.15
N PRO A 403 11.29 -9.63 -3.68
CA PRO A 403 12.25 -9.18 -2.67
C PRO A 403 12.97 -7.87 -3.04
N THR A 404 13.36 -7.71 -4.31
CA THR A 404 13.95 -6.48 -4.86
C THR A 404 13.02 -5.29 -4.69
N GLU A 405 11.74 -5.49 -4.98
CA GLU A 405 10.73 -4.47 -4.87
C GLU A 405 10.48 -4.04 -3.43
N LYS A 406 10.35 -4.99 -2.49
CA LYS A 406 10.24 -4.68 -1.06
C LYS A 406 11.44 -3.91 -0.53
N ARG A 407 12.65 -4.29 -0.93
CA ARG A 407 13.89 -3.58 -0.55
C ARG A 407 13.90 -2.14 -1.04
N VAL A 408 13.63 -1.92 -2.32
CA VAL A 408 13.63 -0.56 -2.89
C VAL A 408 12.57 0.31 -2.20
N LEU A 409 11.36 -0.22 -1.98
CA LEU A 409 10.29 0.51 -1.31
C LEU A 409 10.60 0.81 0.16
N ASP A 410 11.15 -0.13 0.91
CA ASP A 410 11.57 0.11 2.30
C ASP A 410 12.72 1.13 2.37
N THR A 411 13.63 1.13 1.38
CA THR A 411 14.67 2.16 1.26
C THR A 411 14.08 3.54 1.00
N VAL A 412 13.12 3.65 0.08
CA VAL A 412 12.42 4.90 -0.22
C VAL A 412 11.68 5.41 1.03
N ARG A 413 10.93 4.55 1.72
CA ARG A 413 10.21 4.91 2.95
C ARG A 413 11.15 5.41 4.04
N TRP A 414 12.25 4.69 4.27
CA TRP A 414 13.26 5.11 5.24
C TRP A 414 13.85 6.48 4.90
N VAL A 415 14.14 6.76 3.62
CA VAL A 415 14.62 8.09 3.20
C VAL A 415 13.53 9.14 3.42
N ILE A 416 12.26 8.84 3.13
CA ILE A 416 11.15 9.76 3.38
C ILE A 416 11.13 10.18 4.85
N ASP A 417 11.21 9.20 5.75
CA ASP A 417 11.11 9.43 7.19
C ASP A 417 12.36 10.12 7.76
N ASN A 418 13.56 9.72 7.33
CA ASN A 418 14.83 10.22 7.90
C ASN A 418 15.29 11.56 7.33
N TYR A 419 14.75 11.97 6.17
CA TYR A 419 15.09 13.24 5.52
C TYR A 419 13.92 14.21 5.44
N GLU A 420 12.80 13.91 6.12
CA GLU A 420 11.60 14.76 6.15
C GLU A 420 11.13 15.16 4.75
N ILE A 421 11.07 14.16 3.85
CA ILE A 421 10.63 14.33 2.47
C ILE A 421 9.12 14.60 2.45
N ASP A 422 8.65 15.44 1.51
CA ASP A 422 7.21 15.53 1.21
C ASP A 422 6.74 14.17 0.64
N PRO A 423 5.96 13.37 1.40
CA PRO A 423 5.58 12.04 0.96
C PRO A 423 4.65 12.09 -0.25
N ASN A 424 4.08 13.25 -0.60
CA ASN A 424 3.22 13.42 -1.78
C ASN A 424 3.98 13.82 -3.03
N ARG A 425 5.31 14.03 -2.93
CA ARG A 425 6.20 14.40 -4.03
C ARG A 425 7.43 13.49 -4.12
N VAL A 426 7.16 12.23 -4.42
CA VAL A 426 8.18 11.20 -4.64
C VAL A 426 8.08 10.71 -6.07
N TYR A 427 9.21 10.68 -6.77
CA TYR A 427 9.29 10.43 -8.21
C TYR A 427 10.29 9.33 -8.49
N LEU A 428 9.96 8.38 -9.37
CA LEU A 428 10.86 7.29 -9.74
C LEU A 428 11.27 7.41 -11.20
N CYS A 429 12.56 7.22 -11.48
CA CYS A 429 13.07 7.29 -12.83
C CYS A 429 14.14 6.23 -13.11
N GLY A 430 14.33 5.89 -14.38
CA GLY A 430 15.41 5.01 -14.78
C GLY A 430 15.57 4.90 -16.29
N ASN A 431 16.75 4.44 -16.69
CA ASN A 431 17.13 4.27 -18.09
C ASN A 431 17.42 2.80 -18.42
N SER A 432 17.10 2.32 -19.62
CA SER A 432 17.42 0.96 -20.07
C SER A 432 16.89 -0.09 -19.08
N MET A 433 17.75 -0.92 -18.50
CA MET A 433 17.43 -1.82 -17.38
C MET A 433 16.70 -1.11 -16.22
N GLY A 434 17.16 0.08 -15.83
CA GLY A 434 16.50 0.92 -14.82
C GLY A 434 15.15 1.47 -15.28
N GLY A 435 14.96 1.69 -16.58
CA GLY A 435 13.66 2.02 -17.17
C GLY A 435 12.69 0.86 -17.04
N SER A 436 13.14 -0.36 -17.34
CA SER A 436 12.37 -1.60 -17.09
C SER A 436 12.01 -1.70 -15.61
N GLY A 437 12.97 -1.50 -14.71
CA GLY A 437 12.73 -1.46 -13.26
C GLY A 437 11.70 -0.41 -12.87
N THR A 438 11.77 0.79 -13.45
CA THR A 438 10.88 1.93 -13.17
C THR A 438 9.44 1.61 -13.52
N LEU A 439 9.19 1.09 -14.73
CA LEU A 439 7.85 0.68 -15.12
C LEU A 439 7.40 -0.56 -14.34
N GLY A 440 8.28 -1.52 -14.17
CA GLY A 440 7.95 -2.79 -13.54
C GLY A 440 7.58 -2.63 -12.07
N LEU A 441 8.36 -1.87 -11.33
CA LEU A 441 8.14 -1.65 -9.90
C LEU A 441 7.17 -0.48 -9.72
N GLY A 442 7.50 0.68 -10.27
CA GLY A 442 6.84 1.94 -9.94
C GLY A 442 5.35 1.97 -10.27
N ILE A 443 4.93 1.35 -11.38
CA ILE A 443 3.53 1.44 -11.84
C ILE A 443 2.52 0.85 -10.84
N ARG A 444 2.96 -0.04 -9.93
CA ARG A 444 2.10 -0.63 -8.90
C ARG A 444 2.02 0.20 -7.63
N HIS A 445 2.84 1.24 -7.49
CA HIS A 445 2.99 1.96 -6.24
C HIS A 445 2.63 3.42 -6.39
N GLY A 446 1.42 3.71 -6.86
CA GLY A 446 0.89 5.08 -6.87
C GLY A 446 0.61 5.64 -5.46
N ASP A 447 0.63 4.78 -4.44
CA ASP A 447 0.65 5.15 -3.02
C ASP A 447 2.03 5.71 -2.58
N VAL A 448 3.10 5.30 -3.26
CA VAL A 448 4.48 5.76 -2.99
C VAL A 448 4.90 6.85 -3.97
N PHE A 449 4.71 6.65 -5.27
CA PHE A 449 5.18 7.56 -6.32
C PHE A 449 4.05 8.43 -6.87
N ALA A 450 4.29 9.73 -6.98
CA ALA A 450 3.36 10.65 -7.64
C ALA A 450 3.35 10.42 -9.16
N ALA A 451 4.56 10.26 -9.73
CA ALA A 451 4.80 10.01 -11.14
C ALA A 451 6.09 9.19 -11.35
N VAL A 452 6.17 8.50 -12.49
CA VAL A 452 7.33 7.70 -12.91
C VAL A 452 7.76 8.09 -14.32
N LYS A 453 9.07 8.09 -14.57
CA LYS A 453 9.64 8.38 -15.89
C LYS A 453 10.62 7.29 -16.34
N ALA A 454 10.27 6.56 -17.39
CA ALA A 454 11.09 5.49 -17.94
C ALA A 454 11.67 5.88 -19.30
N ASN A 455 12.98 5.66 -19.44
CA ASN A 455 13.74 6.02 -20.63
C ASN A 455 14.27 4.77 -21.32
N VAL A 456 13.90 4.58 -22.60
CA VAL A 456 14.28 3.42 -23.43
C VAL A 456 14.28 2.12 -22.62
N PRO A 457 13.17 1.79 -21.92
CA PRO A 457 13.15 0.65 -21.02
C PRO A 457 13.54 -0.62 -21.81
N ALA A 458 14.46 -1.38 -21.23
CA ALA A 458 14.99 -2.59 -21.85
C ALA A 458 13.98 -3.74 -21.71
N GLY A 459 12.88 -3.66 -22.46
CA GLY A 459 11.68 -4.50 -22.34
C GLY A 459 10.63 -3.94 -21.39
N VAL A 460 9.35 -4.27 -21.63
CA VAL A 460 8.17 -3.84 -20.84
C VAL A 460 7.20 -4.99 -20.51
N GLU A 461 7.53 -6.21 -20.91
CA GLU A 461 6.68 -7.40 -20.81
C GLU A 461 6.41 -7.79 -19.35
N HIS A 462 7.35 -7.49 -18.46
CA HIS A 462 7.19 -7.66 -17.01
C HIS A 462 6.20 -6.67 -16.40
N VAL A 463 5.96 -5.54 -17.06
CA VAL A 463 4.86 -4.63 -16.66
C VAL A 463 3.53 -5.35 -16.88
N SER A 464 3.38 -6.06 -17.99
CA SER A 464 2.18 -6.84 -18.28
C SER A 464 1.95 -7.98 -17.29
N SER A 465 3.00 -8.64 -16.81
CA SER A 465 2.85 -9.65 -15.74
C SER A 465 2.45 -9.01 -14.41
N ARG A 466 3.06 -7.87 -14.06
CA ARG A 466 2.81 -7.19 -12.78
C ARG A 466 1.49 -6.44 -12.73
N MET A 467 1.01 -5.89 -13.85
CA MET A 467 -0.28 -5.18 -13.95
C MET A 467 -1.40 -6.03 -14.53
N TYR A 468 -1.16 -7.32 -14.78
CA TYR A 468 -2.10 -8.23 -15.42
C TYR A 468 -2.71 -7.65 -16.71
N PHE A 469 -1.85 -7.06 -17.55
CA PHE A 469 -2.23 -6.71 -18.90
C PHE A 469 -2.34 -7.97 -19.76
N PRO A 470 -3.17 -7.96 -20.83
CA PRO A 470 -3.32 -9.10 -21.71
C PRO A 470 -1.97 -9.72 -22.13
N PRO A 471 -1.87 -11.07 -22.23
CA PRO A 471 -2.94 -12.05 -22.11
C PRO A 471 -3.37 -12.37 -20.67
N ASN A 472 -2.70 -11.79 -19.66
CA ASN A 472 -3.11 -11.96 -18.28
C ASN A 472 -4.40 -11.17 -18.01
N SER A 473 -5.17 -11.64 -17.03
CA SER A 473 -6.32 -10.91 -16.50
C SER A 473 -6.15 -10.76 -15.00
N VAL A 474 -6.71 -9.69 -14.45
CA VAL A 474 -6.71 -9.49 -13.00
C VAL A 474 -7.52 -10.62 -12.36
N PRO A 475 -6.92 -11.43 -11.47
CA PRO A 475 -7.63 -12.52 -10.83
C PRO A 475 -8.84 -11.99 -10.03
N PRO A 476 -9.95 -12.75 -9.96
CA PRO A 476 -11.09 -12.36 -9.13
C PRO A 476 -10.68 -12.01 -7.70
N GLY A 477 -11.14 -10.86 -7.21
CA GLY A 477 -10.82 -10.36 -5.87
C GLY A 477 -9.49 -9.61 -5.74
N VAL A 478 -8.62 -9.58 -6.76
CA VAL A 478 -7.48 -8.66 -6.78
C VAL A 478 -7.96 -7.29 -7.21
N THR A 479 -7.82 -6.31 -6.32
CA THR A 479 -7.89 -4.90 -6.70
C THR A 479 -6.47 -4.44 -7.03
N LEU A 480 -6.28 -3.89 -8.22
CA LEU A 480 -5.03 -3.23 -8.54
C LEU A 480 -5.02 -1.80 -7.98
N PRO A 481 -3.86 -1.36 -7.46
CA PRO A 481 -3.70 0.03 -7.04
C PRO A 481 -3.89 1.01 -8.20
N ASP A 482 -4.27 2.24 -7.86
CA ASP A 482 -4.16 3.36 -8.79
C ASP A 482 -2.66 3.58 -9.10
N PRO A 483 -2.25 3.56 -10.38
CA PRO A 483 -0.84 3.76 -10.72
C PRO A 483 -0.40 5.23 -10.55
N PRO A 484 0.91 5.49 -10.45
CA PRO A 484 1.46 6.81 -10.67
C PRO A 484 1.20 7.29 -12.10
N ILE A 485 1.33 8.59 -12.36
CA ILE A 485 1.36 9.09 -13.74
C ILE A 485 2.61 8.54 -14.43
N VAL A 486 2.44 7.88 -15.58
CA VAL A 486 3.54 7.25 -16.31
C VAL A 486 3.97 8.12 -17.48
N ILE A 487 5.27 8.45 -17.50
CA ILE A 487 5.95 9.05 -18.63
C ILE A 487 6.89 7.98 -19.19
N ASP A 488 6.70 7.64 -20.44
CA ASP A 488 7.52 6.63 -21.12
C ASP A 488 8.06 7.19 -22.43
N TYR A 489 9.30 6.84 -22.77
CA TYR A 489 9.75 7.01 -24.13
C TYR A 489 10.64 5.87 -24.57
N SER A 490 10.51 5.56 -25.86
CA SER A 490 11.19 4.42 -26.46
C SER A 490 11.47 4.68 -27.92
N ALA A 491 12.32 3.88 -28.54
CA ALA A 491 12.67 4.02 -29.94
C ALA A 491 12.13 2.85 -30.75
N GLN A 492 11.39 3.10 -31.83
CA GLN A 492 10.84 2.01 -32.64
C GLN A 492 11.92 1.13 -33.26
N ASN A 493 13.12 1.68 -33.49
CA ASN A 493 14.28 0.99 -34.06
C ASN A 493 15.21 0.40 -32.99
N ASP A 494 14.75 0.28 -31.75
CA ASP A 494 15.44 -0.41 -30.66
C ASP A 494 14.86 -1.81 -30.48
N GLY A 495 15.72 -2.85 -30.45
CA GLY A 495 15.28 -4.23 -30.23
C GLY A 495 14.63 -4.45 -28.87
N TRP A 496 14.87 -3.57 -27.89
CA TRP A 496 14.24 -3.63 -26.57
C TRP A 496 12.86 -2.99 -26.49
N SER A 497 12.42 -2.31 -27.54
CA SER A 497 11.12 -1.64 -27.58
C SER A 497 9.93 -2.60 -27.80
N LYS A 498 10.18 -3.90 -27.84
CA LYS A 498 9.13 -4.92 -27.93
C LYS A 498 8.10 -4.78 -26.80
N GLY A 499 6.83 -5.03 -27.11
CA GLY A 499 5.73 -4.99 -26.14
C GLY A 499 5.18 -3.59 -25.84
N HIS A 500 5.81 -2.51 -26.29
CA HIS A 500 5.34 -1.14 -26.01
C HIS A 500 3.97 -0.84 -26.64
N GLY A 501 3.66 -1.44 -27.79
CA GLY A 501 2.33 -1.32 -28.41
C GLY A 501 1.23 -1.88 -27.50
N ASP A 502 1.42 -3.10 -26.99
CA ASP A 502 0.49 -3.76 -26.07
C ASP A 502 0.40 -3.01 -24.72
N PHE A 503 1.54 -2.52 -24.22
CA PHE A 503 1.60 -1.70 -23.02
C PHE A 503 0.76 -0.42 -23.16
N ALA A 504 1.00 0.37 -24.22
CA ALA A 504 0.25 1.60 -24.47
C ALA A 504 -1.25 1.34 -24.66
N LYS A 505 -1.60 0.26 -25.37
CA LYS A 505 -2.99 -0.18 -25.52
C LYS A 505 -3.61 -0.53 -24.16
N ALA A 506 -2.93 -1.30 -23.33
CA ALA A 506 -3.44 -1.72 -22.03
C ALA A 506 -3.61 -0.53 -21.07
N MET A 507 -2.69 0.43 -21.09
CA MET A 507 -2.82 1.69 -20.34
C MET A 507 -4.07 2.46 -20.78
N ASN A 508 -4.30 2.57 -22.09
CA ASN A 508 -5.50 3.20 -22.64
C ASN A 508 -6.79 2.46 -22.23
N ASP A 509 -6.84 1.14 -22.42
CA ASP A 509 -8.01 0.31 -22.09
C ASP A 509 -8.36 0.36 -20.59
N ARG A 510 -7.34 0.46 -19.71
CA ARG A 510 -7.50 0.55 -18.25
C ARG A 510 -7.74 1.98 -17.74
N LYS A 511 -7.73 2.97 -18.63
CA LYS A 511 -7.81 4.39 -18.26
C LYS A 511 -6.70 4.76 -17.28
N TYR A 512 -5.50 4.23 -17.48
CA TYR A 512 -4.32 4.57 -16.67
C TYR A 512 -3.54 5.73 -17.31
N PRO A 513 -2.99 6.63 -16.48
CA PRO A 513 -2.26 7.81 -16.96
C PRO A 513 -0.99 7.40 -17.72
N LEU A 514 -0.95 7.71 -19.01
CA LEU A 514 0.21 7.53 -19.86
C LEU A 514 0.45 8.77 -20.71
N VAL A 515 1.68 9.27 -20.69
CA VAL A 515 2.23 10.15 -21.72
C VAL A 515 3.44 9.44 -22.33
N MET A 516 3.40 9.25 -23.64
CA MET A 516 4.41 8.44 -24.34
C MET A 516 5.01 9.20 -25.51
N TYR A 517 6.31 9.00 -25.76
CA TYR A 517 7.01 9.56 -26.91
C TYR A 517 7.87 8.50 -27.61
N TRP A 518 8.04 8.63 -28.92
CA TRP A 518 8.97 7.77 -29.66
C TRP A 518 9.62 8.43 -30.86
N GLY A 519 10.72 7.84 -31.33
CA GLY A 519 11.43 8.25 -32.54
C GLY A 519 12.62 7.33 -32.87
N PRO A 520 13.23 7.48 -34.05
CA PRO A 520 14.29 6.59 -34.54
C PRO A 520 15.68 6.83 -33.91
N PHE A 521 15.78 7.00 -32.59
CA PHE A 521 17.04 7.29 -31.88
C PHE A 521 17.74 6.05 -31.28
N GLY A 522 17.20 4.83 -31.50
CA GLY A 522 17.75 3.58 -30.98
C GLY A 522 17.76 3.53 -29.45
N HIS A 523 18.63 2.70 -28.86
CA HIS A 523 18.75 2.57 -27.40
C HIS A 523 19.54 3.72 -26.74
N ALA A 524 19.47 4.92 -27.33
CA ALA A 524 20.19 6.09 -26.85
C ALA A 524 19.44 6.76 -25.70
N ASN A 525 20.20 7.39 -24.80
CA ASN A 525 19.69 8.14 -23.65
C ASN A 525 20.24 9.57 -23.58
N ASN A 526 20.95 10.00 -24.62
CA ASN A 526 21.43 11.36 -24.75
C ASN A 526 20.24 12.26 -25.05
N HIS A 527 19.87 13.11 -24.09
CA HIS A 527 18.69 13.93 -24.20
C HIS A 527 18.76 14.90 -25.38
N ALA A 528 19.93 15.49 -25.62
CA ALA A 528 20.14 16.43 -26.72
C ALA A 528 19.98 15.75 -28.10
N ASP A 529 20.38 14.49 -28.24
CA ASP A 529 20.16 13.73 -29.47
C ASP A 529 18.70 13.33 -29.65
N ILE A 530 18.03 12.93 -28.57
CA ILE A 530 16.60 12.62 -28.61
C ILE A 530 15.79 13.86 -28.99
N LEU A 531 16.10 15.03 -28.43
CA LEU A 531 15.43 16.30 -28.75
C LEU A 531 15.51 16.67 -30.25
N LYS A 532 16.54 16.22 -30.97
CA LYS A 532 16.63 16.44 -32.43
C LYS A 532 15.59 15.64 -33.21
N VAL A 533 15.08 14.57 -32.60
CA VAL A 533 14.19 13.58 -33.23
C VAL A 533 12.77 13.71 -32.69
N ASN A 534 12.62 13.89 -31.38
CA ASN A 534 11.36 14.11 -30.70
C ASN A 534 11.55 15.10 -29.54
N ASP A 535 11.16 16.34 -29.75
CA ASP A 535 11.29 17.44 -28.78
C ASP A 535 10.15 17.49 -27.74
N LEU A 536 9.20 16.54 -27.78
CA LEU A 536 8.11 16.44 -26.81
C LEU A 536 8.50 15.72 -25.51
N ILE A 537 9.68 15.08 -25.45
CA ILE A 537 10.20 14.32 -24.29
C ILE A 537 10.17 15.07 -22.94
N ASN A 538 10.12 16.41 -22.96
CA ASN A 538 10.01 17.28 -21.78
C ASN A 538 8.71 18.09 -21.73
N SER A 539 7.73 17.75 -22.55
CA SER A 539 6.54 18.60 -22.70
C SER A 539 5.67 18.62 -21.44
N LEU A 540 5.67 17.54 -20.65
CA LEU A 540 4.97 17.45 -19.36
C LEU A 540 5.93 17.67 -18.19
N ASP A 541 5.61 18.64 -17.33
CA ASP A 541 6.28 18.82 -16.04
C ASP A 541 5.76 17.80 -15.01
N TRP A 542 6.29 16.60 -15.10
CA TRP A 542 5.91 15.48 -14.25
C TRP A 542 6.33 15.64 -12.78
N LEU A 543 7.25 16.58 -12.47
CA LEU A 543 7.77 16.82 -11.13
C LEU A 543 6.90 17.79 -10.31
N ASN A 544 5.83 18.31 -10.90
CA ASN A 544 4.77 19.04 -10.20
C ASN A 544 3.58 18.16 -9.82
N ILE A 545 3.52 16.92 -10.29
CA ILE A 545 2.42 16.00 -9.96
C ILE A 545 2.50 15.64 -8.47
N ARG A 546 1.35 15.61 -7.79
CA ARG A 546 1.25 15.23 -6.38
C ARG A 546 0.36 14.00 -6.16
N LYS A 547 0.61 13.26 -5.08
CA LYS A 547 -0.23 12.10 -4.67
C LYS A 547 -1.53 12.49 -3.96
N ASP A 548 -1.61 13.68 -3.41
CA ASP A 548 -2.79 14.20 -2.69
C ASP A 548 -3.70 15.04 -3.60
N GLU A 549 -3.62 14.83 -4.92
CA GLU A 549 -4.37 15.59 -5.91
C GLU A 549 -4.97 14.65 -6.97
N ALA A 550 -6.25 14.85 -7.29
CA ALA A 550 -6.91 14.16 -8.39
C ALA A 550 -6.33 14.60 -9.75
N TYR A 551 -6.43 13.76 -10.76
CA TYR A 551 -5.95 14.11 -12.10
C TYR A 551 -6.83 13.54 -13.21
N PRO A 552 -6.90 14.21 -14.37
CA PRO A 552 -7.54 13.68 -15.55
C PRO A 552 -6.61 12.68 -16.26
N VAL A 553 -7.18 11.57 -16.71
CA VAL A 553 -6.55 10.64 -17.64
C VAL A 553 -7.19 10.78 -19.00
N PHE A 554 -6.35 11.02 -20.00
CA PHE A 554 -6.75 11.13 -21.40
C PHE A 554 -6.57 9.78 -22.10
N THR A 555 -7.64 9.29 -22.71
CA THR A 555 -7.66 8.06 -23.50
C THR A 555 -8.40 8.29 -24.80
N ASN A 556 -8.17 7.45 -25.81
CA ASN A 556 -8.79 7.57 -27.14
C ASN A 556 -8.66 8.99 -27.72
N ALA A 557 -7.52 9.64 -27.49
CA ALA A 557 -7.31 11.01 -27.87
C ALA A 557 -7.08 11.15 -29.38
N SER A 558 -7.75 12.11 -30.02
CA SER A 558 -7.69 12.36 -31.46
C SER A 558 -6.32 12.83 -31.97
N THR A 559 -5.40 13.13 -31.05
CA THR A 559 -4.06 13.65 -31.32
C THR A 559 -2.98 12.58 -31.24
N ASN A 560 -3.32 11.38 -30.73
CA ASN A 560 -2.38 10.28 -30.61
C ASN A 560 -1.94 9.82 -32.00
N HIS A 561 -0.65 9.62 -32.18
CA HIS A 561 -0.12 9.03 -33.41
C HIS A 561 -0.28 7.51 -33.38
N GLU A 562 -0.30 6.90 -34.55
CA GLU A 562 -0.29 5.45 -34.70
C GLU A 562 0.99 4.87 -34.09
N LEU A 563 0.83 3.87 -33.21
CA LEU A 563 1.95 3.21 -32.55
C LEU A 563 2.80 2.46 -33.58
N PRO A 564 4.13 2.61 -33.57
CA PRO A 564 5.00 1.95 -34.55
C PRO A 564 5.21 0.46 -34.25
N TRP A 565 4.72 -0.06 -33.11
CA TRP A 565 4.91 -1.45 -32.71
C TRP A 565 3.65 -2.29 -32.92
N PRO A 566 3.79 -3.57 -33.30
CA PRO A 566 5.05 -4.28 -33.61
C PRO A 566 5.51 -4.12 -35.08
N ASP A 567 4.69 -3.50 -35.94
CA ASP A 567 4.80 -3.68 -37.39
C ASP A 567 5.66 -2.64 -38.13
N HIS A 568 6.02 -1.54 -37.48
CA HIS A 568 6.67 -0.38 -38.10
C HIS A 568 7.98 0.03 -37.37
N THR A 569 8.75 -0.95 -36.91
CA THR A 569 10.01 -0.74 -36.17
C THR A 569 11.10 -0.01 -36.98
N ASP A 570 11.06 -0.11 -38.31
CA ASP A 570 12.02 0.57 -39.20
C ASP A 570 11.62 2.01 -39.57
N SER A 571 10.44 2.47 -39.12
CA SER A 571 9.93 3.80 -39.39
C SER A 571 10.87 4.90 -38.89
N LYS A 572 10.98 6.00 -39.64
CA LYS A 572 11.70 7.21 -39.21
C LYS A 572 10.78 8.27 -38.60
N GLN A 573 9.49 8.00 -38.51
CA GLN A 573 8.52 8.94 -37.96
C GLN A 573 8.54 8.91 -36.44
N SER A 574 8.69 10.08 -35.83
CA SER A 574 8.48 10.27 -34.40
C SER A 574 7.00 10.45 -34.10
N GLY A 575 6.58 10.09 -32.88
CA GLY A 575 5.19 10.24 -32.47
C GLY A 575 5.02 10.38 -30.97
N GLN A 576 3.76 10.43 -30.56
CA GLN A 576 3.37 10.72 -29.19
C GLN A 576 1.99 10.15 -28.84
N ILE A 577 1.76 9.93 -27.54
CA ILE A 577 0.44 9.74 -26.92
C ILE A 577 0.25 10.78 -25.82
N ASN A 578 -0.91 11.45 -25.84
CA ASN A 578 -1.41 12.41 -24.85
C ASN A 578 -0.53 13.65 -24.52
N ALA A 579 0.55 13.89 -25.26
CA ALA A 579 1.56 14.93 -25.00
C ALA A 579 1.04 16.37 -24.99
N PHE A 580 -0.11 16.64 -25.61
CA PHE A 580 -0.62 18.00 -25.77
C PHE A 580 -1.62 18.43 -24.67
N PHE A 581 -2.13 17.51 -23.87
CA PHE A 581 -3.12 17.84 -22.83
C PHE A 581 -2.44 18.37 -21.57
N ARG A 582 -2.99 19.43 -20.98
CA ARG A 582 -2.54 20.03 -19.72
C ARG A 582 -3.72 20.20 -18.78
N TRP A 583 -3.45 20.14 -17.49
CA TRP A 583 -4.41 20.43 -16.44
C TRP A 583 -3.78 21.24 -15.31
N SER A 584 -4.62 21.92 -14.56
CA SER A 584 -4.26 22.72 -13.38
C SER A 584 -5.49 22.92 -12.49
N ASP A 585 -5.31 23.63 -11.37
CA ASP A 585 -6.39 24.15 -10.55
C ASP A 585 -7.42 23.08 -10.16
N VAL A 586 -6.94 21.97 -9.60
CA VAL A 586 -7.77 20.86 -9.15
C VAL A 586 -8.41 21.21 -7.82
N HIS A 587 -9.74 21.16 -7.77
CA HIS A 587 -10.52 21.37 -6.56
C HIS A 587 -11.46 20.20 -6.34
N GLU A 588 -11.30 19.51 -5.21
CA GLU A 588 -12.11 18.36 -4.84
C GLU A 588 -12.86 18.61 -3.54
N THR A 589 -14.12 18.15 -3.48
CA THR A 589 -14.95 18.07 -2.28
C THR A 589 -15.56 16.67 -2.20
N GLU A 590 -16.29 16.36 -1.13
CA GLU A 590 -16.98 15.06 -1.02
C GLU A 590 -17.99 14.81 -2.15
N ASP A 591 -18.56 15.89 -2.72
CA ASP A 591 -19.65 15.83 -3.70
C ASP A 591 -19.23 16.22 -5.12
N SER A 592 -18.01 16.73 -5.31
CA SER A 592 -17.58 17.24 -6.61
C SER A 592 -16.07 17.25 -6.83
N VAL A 593 -15.67 17.19 -8.09
CA VAL A 593 -14.30 17.48 -8.53
C VAL A 593 -14.33 18.46 -9.70
N GLU A 594 -13.47 19.45 -9.64
CA GLU A 594 -13.26 20.46 -10.68
C GLU A 594 -11.81 20.45 -11.14
N ILE A 595 -11.58 20.36 -12.45
CA ILE A 595 -10.23 20.29 -13.04
C ILE A 595 -10.18 21.24 -14.22
N GLN A 596 -9.31 22.26 -14.17
CA GLN A 596 -9.05 23.09 -15.34
C GLN A 596 -8.20 22.31 -16.35
N MET A 597 -8.63 22.28 -17.62
CA MET A 597 -7.94 21.57 -18.69
C MET A 597 -7.81 22.43 -19.95
N ARG A 598 -6.77 22.16 -20.72
CA ARG A 598 -6.49 22.80 -22.01
C ARG A 598 -5.50 21.99 -22.83
N LEU A 599 -5.33 22.38 -24.09
CA LEU A 599 -4.17 22.01 -24.89
C LEU A 599 -3.02 22.97 -24.60
N VAL A 600 -1.80 22.46 -24.65
CA VAL A 600 -0.58 23.27 -24.70
C VAL A 600 -0.62 24.15 -25.95
N ASN A 601 -0.07 25.36 -25.87
CA ASN A 601 0.01 26.27 -27.02
C ASN A 601 1.47 26.49 -27.48
N SER A 602 1.63 27.11 -28.65
CA SER A 602 2.94 27.35 -29.27
C SER A 602 3.83 28.37 -28.55
N GLU A 603 3.25 29.16 -27.63
CA GLU A 603 4.04 30.08 -26.79
C GLU A 603 4.74 29.32 -25.66
N GLU A 604 4.11 28.25 -25.16
CA GLU A 604 4.59 27.42 -24.05
C GLU A 604 5.49 26.26 -24.50
N LEU A 605 5.18 25.65 -25.65
CA LEU A 605 5.91 24.51 -26.17
C LEU A 605 6.41 24.80 -27.59
N ARG A 606 7.72 24.97 -27.72
CA ARG A 606 8.38 25.00 -29.04
C ARG A 606 8.65 23.57 -29.47
N THR A 607 8.00 23.14 -30.54
CA THR A 607 8.12 21.77 -31.05
C THR A 607 8.02 21.73 -32.57
N ALA A 608 8.67 20.75 -33.18
CA ALA A 608 8.51 20.39 -34.59
C ALA A 608 7.15 19.73 -34.89
N PHE A 609 6.45 19.24 -33.87
CA PHE A 609 5.10 18.68 -34.03
C PHE A 609 4.07 19.78 -34.24
N ALA A 610 3.07 19.51 -35.09
CA ALA A 610 1.93 20.40 -35.23
C ALA A 610 1.09 20.37 -33.94
N ILE A 611 1.09 21.49 -33.20
CA ILE A 611 0.26 21.62 -31.99
C ILE A 611 -1.21 21.77 -32.42
N PRO A 612 -2.11 20.89 -31.97
CA PRO A 612 -3.52 20.96 -32.32
C PRO A 612 -4.20 22.14 -31.61
N VAL A 613 -5.06 22.87 -32.33
CA VAL A 613 -5.90 23.92 -31.72
C VAL A 613 -7.12 23.35 -30.99
N ARG A 614 -7.52 22.11 -31.33
CA ARG A 614 -8.60 21.34 -30.74
C ARG A 614 -8.26 19.84 -30.76
N ALA A 615 -8.76 19.10 -29.79
CA ALA A 615 -8.61 17.65 -29.70
C ALA A 615 -9.81 17.05 -28.95
N THR A 616 -10.20 15.82 -29.27
CA THR A 616 -11.14 15.06 -28.44
C THR A 616 -10.39 13.99 -27.65
N ALA A 617 -10.86 13.68 -26.45
CA ALA A 617 -10.40 12.54 -25.66
C ALA A 617 -11.51 12.04 -24.73
N ASP A 618 -11.47 10.76 -24.37
CA ASP A 618 -12.18 10.26 -23.21
C ASP A 618 -11.41 10.67 -21.96
N ILE A 619 -12.08 11.36 -21.03
CA ILE A 619 -11.47 11.93 -19.83
C ILE A 619 -11.98 11.20 -18.60
N SER A 620 -11.08 10.48 -17.94
CA SER A 620 -11.38 9.76 -16.70
C SER A 620 -10.74 10.45 -15.51
N VAL A 621 -11.46 10.63 -14.41
CA VAL A 621 -10.87 11.22 -13.20
C VAL A 621 -10.36 10.12 -12.28
N ARG A 622 -9.12 10.26 -11.80
CA ARG A 622 -8.46 9.31 -10.90
C ARG A 622 -7.86 10.02 -9.68
N ARG A 623 -7.48 9.20 -8.69
CA ARG A 623 -6.86 9.63 -7.42
C ARG A 623 -7.69 10.67 -6.66
N LEU A 624 -9.00 10.48 -6.65
CA LEU A 624 -9.92 11.22 -5.79
C LEU A 624 -9.60 10.93 -4.31
N GLN A 625 -9.53 11.97 -3.50
CA GLN A 625 -9.20 11.92 -2.08
C GLN A 625 -10.47 11.82 -1.22
N SER A 626 -11.31 12.85 -1.32
CA SER A 626 -12.51 13.10 -0.55
C SER A 626 -13.77 12.52 -1.21
N MET A 627 -13.89 12.69 -2.52
CA MET A 627 -15.05 12.28 -3.32
C MET A 627 -15.13 10.76 -3.40
N LYS A 628 -16.21 10.17 -2.86
CA LYS A 628 -16.46 8.73 -2.95
C LYS A 628 -17.38 8.44 -4.11
N VAL A 629 -16.96 7.54 -5.00
CA VAL A 629 -17.68 7.20 -6.21
C VAL A 629 -18.11 5.74 -6.17
N PRO A 630 -19.35 5.43 -5.75
CA PRO A 630 -19.85 4.07 -5.78
C PRO A 630 -19.93 3.53 -7.21
N PRO A 631 -19.62 2.25 -7.46
CA PRO A 631 -19.83 1.63 -8.77
C PRO A 631 -21.25 1.85 -9.30
N GLY A 632 -21.37 2.18 -10.58
CA GLY A 632 -22.66 2.40 -11.25
C GLY A 632 -23.40 3.70 -10.87
N SER A 633 -22.85 4.51 -9.97
CA SER A 633 -23.42 5.82 -9.60
C SER A 633 -23.41 6.81 -10.77
N LYS A 634 -24.37 7.75 -10.78
CA LYS A 634 -24.55 8.72 -11.87
C LYS A 634 -24.11 10.12 -11.42
N TRP A 635 -23.33 10.78 -12.27
CA TRP A 635 -22.71 12.07 -11.98
C TRP A 635 -23.00 13.05 -13.09
N HIS A 636 -23.35 14.28 -12.71
CA HIS A 636 -23.51 15.36 -13.67
C HIS A 636 -22.13 15.94 -13.98
N TRP A 637 -21.84 16.15 -15.25
CA TRP A 637 -20.61 16.82 -15.67
C TRP A 637 -20.88 18.02 -16.56
N SER A 638 -20.00 19.02 -16.50
CA SER A 638 -20.02 20.17 -17.40
C SER A 638 -18.60 20.61 -17.77
N PHE A 639 -18.43 21.10 -18.99
CA PHE A 639 -17.18 21.65 -19.52
C PHE A 639 -17.48 22.75 -20.55
N GLY A 640 -17.28 24.00 -20.17
CA GLY A 640 -17.73 25.14 -20.99
C GLY A 640 -19.25 25.11 -21.19
N SER A 641 -19.71 25.07 -22.44
CA SER A 641 -21.14 24.92 -22.79
C SER A 641 -21.61 23.47 -22.90
N ALA A 642 -20.69 22.49 -22.86
CA ALA A 642 -21.02 21.08 -22.89
C ALA A 642 -21.37 20.57 -21.49
N GLY A 643 -22.24 19.57 -21.42
CA GLY A 643 -22.56 18.90 -20.17
C GLY A 643 -23.43 17.67 -20.39
N GLY A 644 -23.53 16.84 -19.37
CA GLY A 644 -24.27 15.59 -19.46
C GLY A 644 -24.25 14.78 -18.17
N MET A 645 -24.59 13.50 -18.30
CA MET A 645 -24.47 12.52 -17.24
C MET A 645 -23.38 11.51 -17.60
N ALA A 646 -22.55 11.16 -16.63
CA ALA A 646 -21.61 10.05 -16.71
C ALA A 646 -22.00 9.01 -15.65
N GLN A 647 -21.69 7.74 -15.92
CA GLN A 647 -21.87 6.66 -14.97
C GLN A 647 -20.51 6.10 -14.58
N ALA A 648 -20.28 5.92 -13.29
CA ALA A 648 -19.07 5.29 -12.78
C ALA A 648 -19.04 3.80 -13.16
N ASP A 649 -17.86 3.30 -13.56
CA ASP A 649 -17.68 1.87 -13.84
C ASP A 649 -17.57 1.03 -12.55
N ASP A 650 -17.33 -0.28 -12.70
CA ASP A 650 -17.21 -1.22 -11.58
C ASP A 650 -16.06 -0.89 -10.61
N ALA A 651 -15.08 -0.10 -11.07
CA ALA A 651 -13.96 0.39 -10.27
C ALA A 651 -14.24 1.78 -9.66
N GLY A 652 -15.44 2.33 -9.83
CA GLY A 652 -15.78 3.68 -9.37
C GLY A 652 -15.12 4.79 -10.20
N CYS A 653 -14.66 4.51 -11.41
CA CYS A 653 -14.03 5.52 -12.27
C CYS A 653 -15.08 6.21 -13.15
N ILE A 654 -15.14 7.54 -13.10
CA ILE A 654 -16.04 8.37 -13.92
C ILE A 654 -15.32 8.76 -15.19
N THR A 655 -15.91 8.46 -16.35
CA THR A 655 -15.36 8.81 -17.67
C THR A 655 -16.35 9.68 -18.46
N VAL A 656 -15.88 10.82 -18.94
CA VAL A 656 -16.59 11.68 -19.91
C VAL A 656 -16.06 11.35 -21.31
N PRO A 657 -16.88 10.78 -22.21
CA PRO A 657 -16.41 10.34 -23.51
C PRO A 657 -16.25 11.50 -24.49
N GLN A 658 -15.20 11.45 -25.30
CA GLN A 658 -14.95 12.30 -26.48
C GLN A 658 -15.12 13.81 -26.22
N LEU A 659 -14.65 14.30 -25.08
CA LEU A 659 -14.73 15.71 -24.74
C LEU A 659 -13.76 16.53 -25.61
N GLU A 660 -14.27 17.57 -26.27
CA GLU A 660 -13.43 18.50 -27.05
C GLU A 660 -12.69 19.47 -26.10
N VAL A 661 -11.36 19.45 -26.15
CA VAL A 661 -10.45 20.34 -25.42
C VAL A 661 -9.74 21.25 -26.42
N THR A 662 -9.59 22.53 -26.06
CA THR A 662 -8.93 23.55 -26.89
C THR A 662 -7.74 24.17 -26.17
N ALA A 663 -7.00 25.05 -26.84
CA ALA A 663 -5.93 25.82 -26.18
C ALA A 663 -6.45 26.79 -25.10
N SER A 664 -7.73 27.19 -25.15
CA SER A 664 -8.36 28.01 -24.13
C SER A 664 -8.70 27.17 -22.89
N PRO A 665 -8.29 27.57 -21.68
CA PRO A 665 -8.64 26.88 -20.45
C PRO A 665 -10.16 26.78 -20.25
N ALA A 666 -10.63 25.60 -19.86
CA ALA A 666 -12.00 25.36 -19.42
C ALA A 666 -12.00 24.36 -18.25
N VAL A 667 -13.00 24.44 -17.38
CA VAL A 667 -13.10 23.62 -16.17
C VAL A 667 -14.04 22.45 -16.43
N LEU A 668 -13.57 21.23 -16.20
CA LEU A 668 -14.40 20.04 -16.08
C LEU A 668 -14.89 19.97 -14.64
N SER A 669 -16.19 20.15 -14.44
CA SER A 669 -16.84 19.96 -13.14
C SER A 669 -17.64 18.66 -13.19
N ILE A 670 -17.43 17.75 -12.23
CA ILE A 670 -18.19 16.51 -12.04
C ILE A 670 -18.77 16.54 -10.64
N ARG A 671 -20.08 16.35 -10.48
CA ARG A 671 -20.77 16.48 -9.18
C ARG A 671 -21.99 15.59 -9.03
N THR A 672 -22.40 15.36 -7.78
CA THR A 672 -23.63 14.61 -7.46
C THR A 672 -24.85 15.27 -8.11
N SER A 673 -25.81 14.45 -8.54
CA SER A 673 -27.13 14.96 -8.93
C SER A 673 -27.88 15.31 -7.66
N LYS A 674 -28.16 16.61 -7.45
CA LYS A 674 -29.09 17.06 -6.41
C LYS A 674 -30.52 16.66 -6.75
#